data_AF-A0A177G749-F1
#
_entry.id   AF-A0A177G749-F1
#
_cell.length_a   1.000
_cell.length_b   1.000
_cell.length_c   1.000
_cell.angle_alpha   90.00
_cell.angle_beta   90.00
_cell.angle_gamma   90.00
#
_symmetry.space_group_name_H-M   'P 1'
#
loop_
_entity.id
_entity.type
_entity.pdbx_description
1 polymer ?
#
loop_
_entity_poly.entity_id
_entity_poly.type
_entity_poly.pdbx_seq_one_letter_code
_entity_poly.pdbx_strand_id
1 'polypeptide(L)'
;MSSNTVTLNSDQTYSNTKTLSTSKTTVSVDLDAINTLDIENSGTLQSTGKRGIDATASDTAAKISGANLTINNTGTIEGSDDAVRIDADMPSATISLTNSGTIDSSVDGQAIDFDSLATASRITITNTATGVIKSTDADAVRPGENAVINNAGEIYADGANGATKNDGIDFQDHSGTVNNSGTISAARHGITSSTDVVVVNEAGGEITGRDGSGVGSDGTGTVTNYGTITGAYDGSGTGDGDGVDIDGYSVIDNYGTIQGTGAGGNGSDGYPNTSEGLALGGGSITNHAGATISGAQNGILIDNSSQGYAPYATTLVNDGTIQGLDGYGIHINDDKDDTITNSGTISGTTDAILLGDGNDTLNIQTGSVITGTVDGGAGTNTVNLSGSGTFDGAQNFQIMTVAGAWTLSGNQSYQNVTITSGASLVLDGAAPSTETITFSDNTGKLTLQSPSTFAATLANFTSGNTLDLSSLTYDSNATLSVFGNTATVSDGQTSYTLTFSSSDLSHLTLGKTDDGTVQLEAVVCFLPGALINADGALKRVEDLRIGDQVMTYDKGHACLREVIWVGKREVTVQPGLAPDDAGCPVRIRKNAFSEGVPFEDLLVTPEHCFYFDGQFVPVRMLVNGGSILYDTTISQYDCFHIETAQHAVIRANGALTESYLDTGNRRSFSQPGPLARFPSSPKTWEQDSAATLTVARQDVEPLFNTLMARAQALGLLPSTPPRQTTQDANLHLLTPTGTRLRPLRTEQGRAFFLLPPDVTEVSLASRASRPSDSIGPFVDDRRTLGVLVGSLTCVQAGTPHRLTSHLTDCTLSGWHAPENAAGRWTNGCATLPLIPATSSTSHLLAVEILAAGPYLLDTDAEDAKEAASVSPATACA
;
A
#
# COMPACT_ATOMS: atom_id res chain seq x y z
N MET A 1 3.08 -16.56 -70.57
CA MET A 1 3.46 -15.31 -71.26
C MET A 1 3.84 -14.34 -70.16
N SER A 2 5.10 -13.93 -70.05
CA SER A 2 5.49 -12.89 -69.08
C SER A 2 4.80 -11.58 -69.48
N SER A 3 3.95 -11.04 -68.62
CA SER A 3 3.46 -9.67 -68.81
C SER A 3 4.62 -8.69 -68.59
N ASN A 4 4.53 -7.49 -69.17
CA ASN A 4 5.48 -6.42 -68.86
C ASN A 4 5.18 -5.83 -67.47
N THR A 5 6.20 -5.38 -66.75
CA THR A 5 6.08 -4.58 -65.52
C THR A 5 5.20 -3.35 -65.78
N VAL A 6 4.34 -3.03 -64.82
CA VAL A 6 3.57 -1.79 -64.79
C VAL A 6 4.41 -0.72 -64.11
N THR A 7 4.53 0.46 -64.73
CA THR A 7 5.28 1.60 -64.16
C THR A 7 4.32 2.73 -63.84
N LEU A 8 4.34 3.21 -62.60
CA LEU A 8 3.51 4.31 -62.08
C LEU A 8 4.43 5.48 -61.74
N ASN A 9 4.39 6.55 -62.53
CA ASN A 9 5.30 7.70 -62.45
C ASN A 9 4.57 9.05 -62.55
N SER A 10 3.34 9.10 -62.06
CA SER A 10 2.50 10.30 -61.96
C SER A 10 1.33 10.02 -61.01
N ASP A 11 0.71 11.09 -60.52
CA ASP A 11 -0.50 11.04 -59.70
C ASP A 11 -1.63 10.30 -60.44
N GLN A 12 -2.13 9.21 -59.86
CA GLN A 12 -3.17 8.38 -60.49
C GLN A 12 -3.82 7.40 -59.51
N THR A 13 -4.89 6.75 -59.97
CA THR A 13 -5.42 5.52 -59.38
C THR A 13 -5.13 4.36 -60.34
N TYR A 14 -4.41 3.35 -59.87
CA TYR A 14 -4.14 2.12 -60.60
C TYR A 14 -5.03 0.98 -60.08
N SER A 15 -5.87 0.39 -60.95
CA SER A 15 -6.76 -0.70 -60.57
C SER A 15 -6.41 -2.01 -61.30
N ASN A 16 -6.11 -3.06 -60.54
CA ASN A 16 -5.92 -4.42 -61.05
C ASN A 16 -7.07 -5.35 -60.65
N THR A 17 -7.63 -6.06 -61.62
CA THR A 17 -8.71 -7.07 -61.47
C THR A 17 -8.36 -8.41 -62.11
N LYS A 18 -7.12 -8.57 -62.59
CA LYS A 18 -6.65 -9.74 -63.35
C LYS A 18 -5.40 -10.33 -62.72
N THR A 19 -5.00 -11.50 -63.20
CA THR A 19 -3.67 -12.05 -62.90
C THR A 19 -2.62 -11.39 -63.79
N LEU A 20 -1.65 -10.74 -63.16
CA LEU A 20 -0.45 -10.18 -63.77
C LEU A 20 0.76 -10.89 -63.16
N SER A 21 1.56 -11.56 -63.99
CA SER A 21 2.69 -12.38 -63.53
C SER A 21 3.97 -12.01 -64.27
N THR A 22 4.98 -11.58 -63.53
CA THR A 22 6.27 -11.05 -64.04
C THR A 22 7.46 -11.81 -63.45
N SER A 23 8.59 -11.85 -64.16
CA SER A 23 9.83 -12.46 -63.66
C SER A 23 10.69 -11.53 -62.80
N LYS A 24 10.33 -10.24 -62.77
CA LYS A 24 10.88 -9.20 -61.90
C LYS A 24 9.70 -8.50 -61.23
N THR A 25 9.88 -7.24 -60.81
CA THR A 25 8.84 -6.40 -60.22
C THR A 25 7.56 -6.35 -61.06
N THR A 26 6.40 -6.58 -60.43
CA THR A 26 5.10 -6.54 -61.12
C THR A 26 4.60 -5.10 -61.31
N VAL A 27 4.63 -4.29 -60.25
CA VAL A 27 4.30 -2.86 -60.25
C VAL A 27 5.49 -2.07 -59.69
N SER A 28 6.04 -1.16 -60.48
CA SER A 28 7.13 -0.26 -60.08
C SER A 28 6.61 1.17 -59.95
N VAL A 29 6.92 1.83 -58.84
CA VAL A 29 6.46 3.18 -58.51
C VAL A 29 7.66 4.12 -58.39
N ASP A 30 7.61 5.26 -59.09
CA ASP A 30 8.58 6.34 -59.00
C ASP A 30 8.09 7.42 -58.02
N LEU A 31 8.62 7.40 -56.81
CA LEU A 31 8.21 8.28 -55.71
C LEU A 31 8.58 9.75 -55.93
N ASP A 32 9.53 10.06 -56.82
CA ASP A 32 9.90 11.44 -57.13
C ASP A 32 8.84 12.19 -57.96
N ALA A 33 7.88 11.47 -58.53
CA ALA A 33 6.88 11.99 -59.44
C ALA A 33 5.44 11.98 -58.88
N ILE A 34 5.28 11.63 -57.61
CA ILE A 34 3.98 11.34 -57.00
C ILE A 34 3.72 12.23 -55.77
N ASN A 35 2.62 12.97 -55.81
CA ASN A 35 1.95 13.58 -54.66
C ASN A 35 0.78 12.71 -54.16
N THR A 36 0.10 11.98 -55.04
CA THR A 36 -1.05 11.13 -54.67
C THR A 36 -1.15 9.90 -55.58
N LEU A 37 -1.02 8.70 -55.00
CA LEU A 37 -1.17 7.43 -55.71
C LEU A 37 -2.09 6.49 -54.93
N ASP A 38 -3.09 5.96 -55.62
CA ASP A 38 -3.96 4.90 -55.09
C ASP A 38 -3.79 3.61 -55.91
N ILE A 39 -3.42 2.51 -55.26
CA ILE A 39 -3.32 1.17 -55.87
C ILE A 39 -4.47 0.31 -55.35
N GLU A 40 -5.34 -0.13 -56.25
CA GLU A 40 -6.50 -0.98 -55.97
C GLU A 40 -6.29 -2.36 -56.59
N ASN A 41 -6.02 -3.39 -55.79
CA ASN A 41 -5.84 -4.76 -56.27
C ASN A 41 -6.98 -5.69 -55.80
N SER A 42 -7.70 -6.25 -56.76
CA SER A 42 -8.66 -7.35 -56.56
C SER A 42 -8.34 -8.59 -57.41
N GLY A 43 -7.24 -8.52 -58.18
CA GLY A 43 -6.70 -9.62 -58.98
C GLY A 43 -5.48 -10.26 -58.31
N THR A 44 -4.51 -10.67 -59.12
CA THR A 44 -3.23 -11.20 -58.64
C THR A 44 -2.10 -10.37 -59.24
N LEU A 45 -1.22 -9.82 -58.39
CA LEU A 45 0.07 -9.24 -58.78
C LEU A 45 1.16 -10.19 -58.30
N GLN A 46 1.75 -10.97 -59.20
CA GLN A 46 2.72 -12.00 -58.85
C GLN A 46 4.07 -11.76 -59.51
N SER A 47 5.12 -11.67 -58.70
CA SER A 47 6.49 -11.64 -59.17
C SER A 47 7.21 -12.92 -58.78
N THR A 48 7.73 -13.66 -59.76
CA THR A 48 8.44 -14.93 -59.54
C THR A 48 9.94 -14.77 -59.31
N GLY A 49 10.45 -13.55 -59.19
CA GLY A 49 11.90 -13.31 -59.06
C GLY A 49 12.33 -12.03 -58.34
N LYS A 50 11.39 -11.12 -58.05
CA LYS A 50 11.56 -9.87 -57.28
C LYS A 50 10.25 -9.53 -56.53
N ARG A 51 9.89 -8.25 -56.44
CA ARG A 51 8.76 -7.76 -55.66
C ARG A 51 7.41 -7.72 -56.38
N GLY A 52 6.31 -7.85 -55.65
CA GLY A 52 4.98 -7.59 -56.19
C GLY A 52 4.82 -6.10 -56.54
N ILE A 53 5.00 -5.23 -55.55
CA ILE A 53 5.03 -3.78 -55.68
C ILE A 53 6.37 -3.27 -55.14
N ASP A 54 7.07 -2.43 -55.91
CA ASP A 54 8.35 -1.82 -55.51
C ASP A 54 8.27 -0.31 -55.76
N ALA A 55 8.28 0.48 -54.69
CA ALA A 55 8.28 1.94 -54.74
C ALA A 55 9.65 2.49 -54.35
N THR A 56 10.24 3.28 -55.23
CA THR A 56 11.62 3.77 -55.08
C THR A 56 11.70 5.26 -55.44
N ALA A 57 12.64 5.99 -54.85
CA ALA A 57 13.04 7.33 -55.29
C ALA A 57 14.43 7.30 -55.95
N SER A 58 14.83 8.36 -56.65
CA SER A 58 16.19 8.43 -57.22
C SER A 58 17.28 8.74 -56.18
N ASP A 59 16.88 9.27 -55.03
CA ASP A 59 17.70 9.52 -53.85
C ASP A 59 17.19 8.66 -52.67
N THR A 60 17.86 8.70 -51.51
CA THR A 60 17.41 7.98 -50.29
C THR A 60 16.11 8.53 -49.70
N ALA A 61 15.64 9.69 -50.18
CA ALA A 61 14.36 10.29 -49.81
C ALA A 61 13.65 10.81 -51.07
N ALA A 62 12.34 10.68 -51.12
CA ALA A 62 11.52 11.23 -52.19
C ALA A 62 11.61 12.76 -52.24
N LYS A 63 11.69 13.33 -53.45
CA LYS A 63 11.73 14.79 -53.65
C LYS A 63 10.45 15.52 -53.25
N ILE A 64 9.34 14.78 -53.15
CA ILE A 64 8.03 15.30 -52.83
C ILE A 64 7.72 14.99 -51.37
N SER A 65 7.63 16.04 -50.56
CA SER A 65 7.20 15.95 -49.16
C SER A 65 5.68 16.08 -49.05
N GLY A 66 5.08 15.31 -48.14
CA GLY A 66 3.63 15.34 -47.90
C GLY A 66 2.79 14.55 -48.89
N ALA A 67 3.39 13.61 -49.63
CA ALA A 67 2.68 12.75 -50.57
C ALA A 67 1.68 11.81 -49.86
N ASN A 68 0.70 11.31 -50.59
CA ASN A 68 -0.27 10.31 -50.11
C ASN A 68 -0.17 9.05 -50.97
N LEU A 69 0.08 7.90 -50.33
CA LEU A 69 0.16 6.60 -50.99
C LEU A 69 -0.83 5.63 -50.32
N THR A 70 -1.81 5.18 -51.08
CA THR A 70 -2.80 4.18 -50.64
C THR A 70 -2.62 2.88 -51.41
N ILE A 71 -2.61 1.74 -50.69
CA ILE A 71 -2.64 0.39 -51.28
C ILE A 71 -3.81 -0.36 -50.67
N ASN A 72 -4.81 -0.72 -51.48
CA ASN A 72 -5.97 -1.50 -51.09
C ASN A 72 -5.94 -2.86 -51.80
N ASN A 73 -5.76 -3.93 -51.03
CA ASN A 73 -5.66 -5.30 -51.55
C ASN A 73 -6.83 -6.17 -51.06
N THR A 74 -7.65 -6.64 -51.99
CA THR A 74 -8.67 -7.68 -51.78
C THR A 74 -8.34 -8.98 -52.53
N GLY A 75 -7.29 -8.95 -53.36
CA GLY A 75 -6.79 -10.09 -54.13
C GLY A 75 -5.47 -10.61 -53.58
N THR A 76 -4.53 -10.95 -54.46
CA THR A 76 -3.19 -11.44 -54.07
C THR A 76 -2.12 -10.48 -54.55
N ILE A 77 -1.16 -10.16 -53.68
CA ILE A 77 0.12 -9.55 -54.02
C ILE A 77 1.20 -10.52 -53.55
N GLU A 78 2.02 -11.00 -54.48
CA GLU A 78 3.04 -12.02 -54.21
C GLU A 78 4.38 -11.57 -54.78
N GLY A 79 5.41 -11.60 -53.94
CA GLY A 79 6.81 -11.44 -54.30
C GLY A 79 7.57 -12.75 -54.04
N SER A 80 8.63 -13.00 -54.81
CA SER A 80 9.66 -13.98 -54.38
C SER A 80 10.70 -13.35 -53.46
N ASP A 81 10.85 -12.03 -53.58
CA ASP A 81 11.51 -11.15 -52.60
C ASP A 81 10.35 -10.49 -51.81
N ASP A 82 10.42 -9.20 -51.52
CA ASP A 82 9.32 -8.52 -50.82
C ASP A 82 8.00 -8.49 -51.60
N ALA A 83 6.85 -8.68 -50.97
CA ALA A 83 5.58 -8.57 -51.70
C ALA A 83 5.22 -7.11 -51.99
N VAL A 84 5.39 -6.23 -51.00
CA VAL A 84 5.24 -4.77 -51.13
C VAL A 84 6.41 -4.08 -50.45
N ARG A 85 7.17 -3.28 -51.19
CA ARG A 85 8.29 -2.51 -50.64
C ARG A 85 8.21 -1.02 -50.96
N ILE A 86 8.57 -0.19 -49.98
CA ILE A 86 8.87 1.23 -50.13
C ILE A 86 10.32 1.47 -49.69
N ASP A 87 11.21 1.66 -50.67
CA ASP A 87 12.67 1.69 -50.52
C ASP A 87 13.20 3.14 -50.71
N ALA A 88 12.57 4.08 -50.01
CA ALA A 88 13.00 5.47 -49.83
C ALA A 88 12.18 6.13 -48.72
N ASP A 89 12.79 7.04 -47.98
CA ASP A 89 12.05 7.87 -47.04
C ASP A 89 11.06 8.80 -47.78
N MET A 90 9.92 9.07 -47.18
CA MET A 90 8.88 9.95 -47.74
C MET A 90 8.50 11.02 -46.72
N PRO A 91 9.27 12.13 -46.63
CA PRO A 91 9.11 13.11 -45.56
C PRO A 91 7.70 13.71 -45.49
N SER A 92 7.10 13.66 -44.31
CA SER A 92 5.74 14.14 -44.03
C SER A 92 4.62 13.42 -44.82
N ALA A 93 4.91 12.34 -45.53
CA ALA A 93 3.91 11.61 -46.31
C ALA A 93 2.89 10.85 -45.43
N THR A 94 1.72 10.57 -45.99
CA THR A 94 0.73 9.65 -45.43
C THR A 94 0.73 8.37 -46.25
N ILE A 95 0.99 7.23 -45.61
CA ILE A 95 1.00 5.91 -46.23
C ILE A 95 -0.11 5.08 -45.58
N SER A 96 -0.96 4.47 -46.40
CA SER A 96 -2.06 3.62 -45.94
C SER A 96 -2.12 2.33 -46.75
N LEU A 97 -1.98 1.19 -46.09
CA LEU A 97 -2.17 -0.13 -46.69
C LEU A 97 -3.35 -0.83 -46.02
N THR A 98 -4.34 -1.27 -46.81
CA THR A 98 -5.46 -2.10 -46.33
C THR A 98 -5.44 -3.46 -47.05
N ASN A 99 -5.37 -4.55 -46.29
CA ASN A 99 -5.39 -5.91 -46.81
C ASN A 99 -6.63 -6.68 -46.33
N SER A 100 -7.40 -7.19 -47.27
CA SER A 100 -8.48 -8.18 -47.08
C SER A 100 -8.26 -9.46 -47.89
N GLY A 101 -7.19 -9.51 -48.68
CA GLY A 101 -6.77 -10.68 -49.44
C GLY A 101 -5.45 -11.25 -48.91
N THR A 102 -4.52 -11.57 -49.79
CA THR A 102 -3.21 -12.15 -49.43
C THR A 102 -2.07 -11.24 -49.88
N ILE A 103 -1.12 -11.00 -48.99
CA ILE A 103 0.19 -10.42 -49.27
C ILE A 103 1.23 -11.46 -48.87
N ASP A 104 2.03 -11.96 -49.82
CA ASP A 104 2.86 -13.15 -49.66
C ASP A 104 4.29 -12.92 -50.18
N SER A 105 5.27 -13.03 -49.30
CA SER A 105 6.67 -13.24 -49.67
C SER A 105 6.97 -14.75 -49.69
N SER A 106 7.16 -15.28 -50.90
CA SER A 106 7.12 -16.73 -51.16
C SER A 106 8.47 -17.44 -51.11
N VAL A 107 9.59 -16.72 -51.02
CA VAL A 107 10.94 -17.32 -50.95
C VAL A 107 11.82 -16.62 -49.91
N ASP A 108 12.06 -15.32 -50.05
CA ASP A 108 12.87 -14.50 -49.15
C ASP A 108 12.32 -13.06 -49.14
N GLY A 109 12.75 -12.20 -48.23
CA GLY A 109 12.25 -10.83 -48.09
C GLY A 109 10.89 -10.74 -47.39
N GLN A 110 10.43 -9.53 -47.10
CA GLN A 110 9.25 -9.31 -46.24
C GLN A 110 7.93 -9.31 -47.02
N ALA A 111 6.81 -9.65 -46.39
CA ALA A 111 5.51 -9.42 -47.03
C ALA A 111 5.27 -7.91 -47.23
N ILE A 112 5.63 -7.11 -46.23
CA ILE A 112 5.62 -5.65 -46.28
C ILE A 112 6.97 -5.14 -45.77
N ASP A 113 7.72 -4.41 -46.61
CA ASP A 113 8.97 -3.75 -46.27
C ASP A 113 8.87 -2.23 -46.46
N PHE A 114 8.60 -1.53 -45.36
CA PHE A 114 8.50 -0.08 -45.25
C PHE A 114 9.62 0.50 -44.35
N ASP A 115 10.68 -0.26 -44.10
CA ASP A 115 11.78 0.10 -43.19
C ASP A 115 12.41 1.47 -43.53
N SER A 116 12.44 1.84 -44.81
CA SER A 116 12.98 3.15 -45.24
C SER A 116 12.15 4.37 -44.82
N LEU A 117 10.92 4.20 -44.32
CA LEU A 117 10.03 5.30 -43.95
C LEU A 117 10.35 5.86 -42.55
N ALA A 118 11.38 6.68 -42.46
CA ALA A 118 11.83 7.27 -41.20
C ALA A 118 11.12 8.58 -40.81
N THR A 119 10.59 9.35 -41.78
CA THR A 119 10.04 10.69 -41.51
C THR A 119 8.64 10.94 -42.09
N ALA A 120 7.93 9.86 -42.43
CA ALA A 120 6.51 9.93 -42.80
C ALA A 120 5.68 10.56 -41.65
N SER A 121 4.63 11.31 -42.01
CA SER A 121 3.73 11.88 -41.00
C SER A 121 2.79 10.83 -40.40
N ARG A 122 2.46 9.79 -41.18
CA ARG A 122 1.61 8.68 -40.75
C ARG A 122 1.83 7.47 -41.65
N ILE A 123 2.04 6.32 -41.04
CA ILE A 123 2.01 5.00 -41.70
C ILE A 123 0.91 4.19 -41.04
N THR A 124 -0.02 3.65 -41.82
CA THR A 124 -1.09 2.80 -41.30
C THR A 124 -1.20 1.53 -42.13
N ILE A 125 -1.04 0.38 -41.48
CA ILE A 125 -1.23 -0.95 -42.09
C ILE A 125 -2.45 -1.58 -41.44
N THR A 126 -3.46 -1.94 -42.22
CA THR A 126 -4.69 -2.56 -41.73
C THR A 126 -4.88 -3.91 -42.39
N ASN A 127 -4.71 -4.98 -41.63
CA ASN A 127 -5.03 -6.34 -42.04
C ASN A 127 -6.42 -6.70 -41.50
N THR A 128 -7.40 -6.75 -42.37
CA THR A 128 -8.79 -7.06 -42.00
C THR A 128 -8.96 -8.54 -41.67
N ALA A 129 -10.12 -8.94 -41.12
CA ALA A 129 -10.36 -10.31 -40.64
C ALA A 129 -10.19 -11.44 -41.68
N THR A 130 -10.24 -11.14 -42.98
CA THR A 130 -9.96 -12.12 -44.05
C THR A 130 -8.56 -12.00 -44.63
N GLY A 131 -7.82 -10.98 -44.20
CA GLY A 131 -6.49 -10.67 -44.71
C GLY A 131 -5.43 -11.61 -44.16
N VAL A 132 -4.53 -12.03 -45.04
CA VAL A 132 -3.32 -12.80 -44.71
C VAL A 132 -2.12 -12.01 -45.18
N ILE A 133 -1.17 -11.78 -44.28
CA ILE A 133 0.15 -11.21 -44.57
C ILE A 133 1.17 -12.24 -44.12
N LYS A 134 2.01 -12.73 -45.02
CA LYS A 134 2.96 -13.78 -44.66
C LYS A 134 4.27 -13.75 -45.43
N SER A 135 5.31 -14.26 -44.80
CA SER A 135 6.66 -14.44 -45.35
C SER A 135 7.15 -15.87 -45.12
N THR A 136 8.07 -16.32 -45.98
CA THR A 136 8.61 -17.70 -45.93
C THR A 136 9.95 -17.81 -45.18
N ASP A 137 10.83 -16.81 -45.30
CA ASP A 137 12.18 -16.87 -44.71
C ASP A 137 12.72 -15.49 -44.24
N ALA A 138 11.82 -14.59 -43.88
CA ALA A 138 12.15 -13.27 -43.32
C ALA A 138 10.98 -12.78 -42.46
N ASP A 139 11.08 -11.57 -41.91
CA ASP A 139 9.99 -10.94 -41.18
C ASP A 139 8.74 -10.79 -42.07
N ALA A 140 7.53 -10.89 -41.51
CA ALA A 140 6.34 -10.66 -42.30
C ALA A 140 6.14 -9.16 -42.57
N VAL A 141 6.37 -8.31 -41.58
CA VAL A 141 6.16 -6.85 -41.69
C VAL A 141 7.33 -6.07 -41.06
N ARG A 142 7.92 -5.17 -41.85
CA ARG A 142 8.76 -4.06 -41.40
C ARG A 142 8.05 -2.74 -41.69
N PRO A 143 7.48 -2.05 -40.69
CA PRO A 143 6.46 -1.04 -40.97
C PRO A 143 6.99 0.40 -41.04
N GLY A 144 8.23 0.67 -40.63
CA GLY A 144 8.83 2.01 -40.56
C GLY A 144 8.47 2.79 -39.29
N GLU A 145 8.94 4.03 -39.20
CA GLU A 145 8.87 4.88 -38.00
C GLU A 145 7.45 5.33 -37.64
N ASN A 146 7.08 5.16 -36.36
CA ASN A 146 5.78 5.50 -35.78
C ASN A 146 4.58 4.86 -36.51
N ALA A 147 4.78 3.69 -37.12
CA ALA A 147 3.72 3.02 -37.84
C ALA A 147 2.64 2.46 -36.90
N VAL A 148 1.39 2.50 -37.37
CA VAL A 148 0.24 1.90 -36.69
C VAL A 148 -0.26 0.70 -37.49
N ILE A 149 -0.19 -0.48 -36.88
CA ILE A 149 -0.66 -1.74 -37.44
C ILE A 149 -1.97 -2.14 -36.77
N ASN A 150 -3.02 -2.36 -37.55
CA ASN A 150 -4.29 -2.89 -37.08
C ASN A 150 -4.50 -4.28 -37.68
N ASN A 151 -4.37 -5.33 -36.88
CA ASN A 151 -4.55 -6.71 -37.32
C ASN A 151 -5.85 -7.30 -36.76
N ALA A 152 -6.70 -7.77 -37.66
CA ALA A 152 -7.85 -8.64 -37.34
C ALA A 152 -7.77 -9.99 -38.06
N GLY A 153 -6.84 -10.12 -39.01
CA GLY A 153 -6.60 -11.35 -39.79
C GLY A 153 -5.37 -12.10 -39.29
N GLU A 154 -4.60 -12.64 -40.22
CA GLU A 154 -3.38 -13.38 -39.94
C GLU A 154 -2.14 -12.61 -40.41
N ILE A 155 -1.17 -12.45 -39.51
CA ILE A 155 0.21 -12.07 -39.83
C ILE A 155 1.11 -13.25 -39.43
N TYR A 156 1.83 -13.81 -40.39
CA TYR A 156 2.60 -15.03 -40.18
C TYR A 156 3.97 -14.98 -40.83
N ALA A 157 5.04 -15.14 -40.05
CA ALA A 157 6.37 -15.37 -40.58
C ALA A 157 6.75 -16.84 -40.40
N ASP A 158 7.02 -17.54 -41.51
CA ASP A 158 7.60 -18.87 -41.48
C ASP A 158 9.11 -18.81 -41.29
N GLY A 159 9.73 -19.94 -41.03
CA GLY A 159 11.17 -20.06 -40.92
C GLY A 159 11.58 -21.49 -40.59
N ALA A 160 12.86 -21.79 -40.78
CA ALA A 160 13.42 -23.02 -40.23
C ALA A 160 13.40 -22.98 -38.70
N ASN A 161 13.33 -24.15 -38.05
CA ASN A 161 13.52 -24.26 -36.60
C ASN A 161 14.84 -23.60 -36.16
N GLY A 162 14.78 -22.79 -35.09
CA GLY A 162 15.93 -22.00 -34.62
C GLY A 162 16.21 -20.77 -35.48
N ALA A 163 15.18 -20.20 -36.10
CA ALA A 163 15.28 -19.00 -36.92
C ALA A 163 15.79 -17.80 -36.11
N THR A 164 16.63 -16.96 -36.74
CA THR A 164 17.25 -15.80 -36.06
C THR A 164 16.72 -14.45 -36.55
N LYS A 165 15.79 -14.41 -37.52
CA LYS A 165 15.37 -13.17 -38.23
C LYS A 165 13.97 -13.26 -38.85
N ASN A 166 13.08 -14.04 -38.25
CA ASN A 166 11.79 -14.42 -38.85
C ASN A 166 10.68 -14.02 -37.89
N ASP A 167 10.45 -12.72 -37.79
CA ASP A 167 9.55 -12.11 -36.84
C ASP A 167 8.21 -11.74 -37.50
N GLY A 168 7.13 -11.73 -36.73
CA GLY A 168 5.79 -11.43 -37.29
C GLY A 168 5.72 -9.96 -37.68
N ILE A 169 6.13 -9.10 -36.76
CA ILE A 169 6.33 -7.68 -36.97
C ILE A 169 7.69 -7.31 -36.37
N ASP A 170 8.56 -6.75 -37.17
CA ASP A 170 9.86 -6.24 -36.72
C ASP A 170 9.93 -4.75 -37.05
N PHE A 171 9.95 -3.91 -36.02
CA PHE A 171 10.12 -2.48 -36.18
C PHE A 171 11.58 -2.07 -36.44
N GLN A 172 12.55 -2.98 -36.36
CA GLN A 172 13.97 -2.65 -36.45
C GLN A 172 14.31 -1.54 -35.43
N ASP A 173 15.02 -0.51 -35.87
CA ASP A 173 15.40 0.64 -35.03
C ASP A 173 14.27 1.68 -34.90
N HIS A 174 13.03 1.31 -35.21
CA HIS A 174 11.87 2.19 -35.19
C HIS A 174 10.92 1.91 -34.04
N SER A 175 10.11 2.93 -33.73
CA SER A 175 9.01 2.81 -32.77
C SER A 175 7.66 2.63 -33.47
N GLY A 176 6.66 2.09 -32.75
CA GLY A 176 5.29 2.06 -33.29
C GLY A 176 4.25 1.38 -32.43
N THR A 177 3.08 1.18 -33.03
CA THR A 177 1.88 0.66 -32.35
C THR A 177 1.26 -0.51 -33.10
N VAL A 178 0.93 -1.58 -32.37
CA VAL A 178 0.21 -2.75 -32.89
C VAL A 178 -1.09 -2.94 -32.12
N ASN A 179 -2.22 -2.89 -32.83
CA ASN A 179 -3.54 -3.26 -32.33
C ASN A 179 -3.92 -4.61 -32.94
N ASN A 180 -3.91 -5.68 -32.13
CA ASN A 180 -4.20 -7.03 -32.58
C ASN A 180 -5.56 -7.52 -32.05
N SER A 181 -6.37 -8.07 -32.94
CA SER A 181 -7.63 -8.78 -32.65
C SER A 181 -7.72 -10.11 -33.44
N GLY A 182 -6.67 -10.44 -34.20
CA GLY A 182 -6.52 -11.67 -34.95
C GLY A 182 -5.30 -12.46 -34.47
N THR A 183 -4.58 -13.07 -35.39
CA THR A 183 -3.39 -13.89 -35.08
C THR A 183 -2.13 -13.23 -35.62
N ILE A 184 -1.10 -13.14 -34.77
CA ILE A 184 0.28 -12.81 -35.14
C ILE A 184 1.13 -13.99 -34.67
N SER A 185 1.80 -14.69 -35.58
CA SER A 185 2.67 -15.82 -35.19
C SER A 185 3.91 -15.92 -36.06
N ALA A 186 5.07 -16.06 -35.43
CA ALA A 186 6.35 -16.04 -36.14
C ALA A 186 7.28 -17.15 -35.68
N ALA A 187 8.26 -17.49 -36.52
CA ALA A 187 9.22 -18.54 -36.17
C ALA A 187 10.13 -18.13 -35.01
N ARG A 188 10.43 -16.83 -34.84
CA ARG A 188 11.19 -16.28 -33.71
C ARG A 188 10.28 -15.45 -32.79
N HIS A 189 10.18 -14.13 -32.96
CA HIS A 189 9.35 -13.24 -32.14
C HIS A 189 8.02 -12.90 -32.81
N GLY A 190 6.94 -12.83 -32.02
CA GLY A 190 5.66 -12.36 -32.54
C GLY A 190 5.75 -10.90 -33.02
N ILE A 191 6.23 -10.03 -32.13
CA ILE A 191 6.49 -8.60 -32.37
C ILE A 191 7.85 -8.27 -31.74
N THR A 192 8.70 -7.49 -32.40
CA THR A 192 9.97 -7.00 -31.84
C THR A 192 10.31 -5.57 -32.31
N SER A 193 11.14 -4.87 -31.52
CA SER A 193 11.71 -3.55 -31.83
C SER A 193 13.02 -3.35 -31.06
N SER A 194 14.03 -2.74 -31.69
CA SER A 194 15.24 -2.26 -30.99
C SER A 194 14.97 -1.00 -30.13
N THR A 195 13.75 -0.46 -30.20
CA THR A 195 13.33 0.76 -29.51
C THR A 195 11.91 0.58 -28.94
N ASP A 196 11.12 1.65 -28.85
CA ASP A 196 9.86 1.68 -28.12
C ASP A 196 8.70 0.99 -28.86
N VAL A 197 7.92 0.16 -28.17
CA VAL A 197 6.73 -0.48 -28.75
C VAL A 197 5.48 -0.30 -27.88
N VAL A 198 4.34 -0.09 -28.54
CA VAL A 198 3.01 -0.10 -27.92
C VAL A 198 2.17 -1.21 -28.52
N VAL A 199 1.68 -2.14 -27.71
CA VAL A 199 0.87 -3.27 -28.15
C VAL A 199 -0.45 -3.31 -27.39
N VAL A 200 -1.55 -3.38 -28.13
CA VAL A 200 -2.87 -3.70 -27.61
C VAL A 200 -3.33 -5.02 -28.22
N ASN A 201 -3.45 -6.05 -27.40
CA ASN A 201 -3.98 -7.35 -27.82
C ASN A 201 -5.41 -7.49 -27.31
N GLU A 202 -6.39 -7.31 -28.20
CA GLU A 202 -7.82 -7.37 -27.92
C GLU A 202 -8.28 -8.77 -27.50
N ALA A 203 -9.48 -8.85 -26.93
CA ALA A 203 -10.06 -10.12 -26.52
C ALA A 203 -10.21 -11.07 -27.72
N GLY A 204 -9.63 -12.27 -27.60
CA GLY A 204 -9.56 -13.27 -28.68
C GLY A 204 -8.40 -13.09 -29.66
N GLY A 205 -7.59 -12.04 -29.50
CA GLY A 205 -6.33 -11.89 -30.22
C GLY A 205 -5.24 -12.82 -29.69
N GLU A 206 -4.45 -13.37 -30.60
CA GLU A 206 -3.32 -14.27 -30.31
C GLU A 206 -2.02 -13.68 -30.87
N ILE A 207 -0.99 -13.59 -30.03
CA ILE A 207 0.37 -13.20 -30.41
C ILE A 207 1.32 -14.31 -29.96
N THR A 208 2.14 -14.84 -30.86
CA THR A 208 3.05 -15.95 -30.54
C THR A 208 4.41 -15.83 -31.23
N GLY A 209 5.47 -15.71 -30.42
CA GLY A 209 6.82 -16.07 -30.85
C GLY A 209 7.04 -17.56 -30.63
N ARG A 210 7.35 -18.32 -31.69
CA ARG A 210 7.44 -19.79 -31.60
C ARG A 210 8.78 -20.31 -31.10
N ASP A 211 9.82 -19.48 -31.15
CA ASP A 211 11.17 -19.76 -30.66
C ASP A 211 11.83 -18.48 -30.12
N GLY A 212 11.04 -17.69 -29.39
CA GLY A 212 11.38 -16.37 -28.90
C GLY A 212 10.18 -15.71 -28.24
N SER A 213 10.32 -14.43 -27.88
CA SER A 213 9.27 -13.71 -27.18
C SER A 213 7.98 -13.47 -27.98
N GLY A 214 6.84 -13.42 -27.28
CA GLY A 214 5.57 -12.99 -27.88
C GLY A 214 5.62 -11.53 -28.33
N VAL A 215 6.04 -10.65 -27.43
CA VAL A 215 6.30 -9.22 -27.68
C VAL A 215 7.66 -8.85 -27.08
N GLY A 216 8.56 -8.30 -27.89
CA GLY A 216 9.91 -7.90 -27.53
C GLY A 216 10.18 -6.39 -27.72
N SER A 217 11.03 -5.80 -26.87
CA SER A 217 11.58 -4.45 -27.04
C SER A 217 12.91 -4.29 -26.32
N ASP A 218 13.96 -3.87 -27.03
CA ASP A 218 15.24 -3.46 -26.42
C ASP A 218 15.15 -2.04 -25.79
N GLY A 219 14.01 -1.35 -26.01
CA GLY A 219 13.69 -0.02 -25.50
C GLY A 219 12.57 -0.05 -24.46
N THR A 220 11.67 0.93 -24.49
CA THR A 220 10.51 0.94 -23.60
C THR A 220 9.31 0.19 -24.18
N GLY A 221 8.43 -0.32 -23.32
CA GLY A 221 7.30 -1.14 -23.74
C GLY A 221 6.00 -0.74 -23.06
N THR A 222 4.92 -0.64 -23.81
CA THR A 222 3.56 -0.59 -23.25
C THR A 222 2.72 -1.72 -23.84
N VAL A 223 2.23 -2.62 -23.00
CA VAL A 223 1.41 -3.77 -23.42
C VAL A 223 0.10 -3.79 -22.66
N THR A 224 -1.01 -3.70 -23.39
CA THR A 224 -2.36 -3.96 -22.86
C THR A 224 -2.89 -5.25 -23.45
N ASN A 225 -3.16 -6.26 -22.63
CA ASN A 225 -3.55 -7.58 -23.10
C ASN A 225 -4.91 -8.03 -22.55
N TYR A 226 -5.87 -8.26 -23.44
CA TYR A 226 -7.15 -8.92 -23.19
C TYR A 226 -7.21 -10.34 -23.78
N GLY A 227 -6.28 -10.68 -24.68
CA GLY A 227 -6.20 -11.97 -25.36
C GLY A 227 -5.11 -12.88 -24.79
N THR A 228 -4.38 -13.56 -25.68
CA THR A 228 -3.26 -14.43 -25.33
C THR A 228 -1.97 -13.97 -26.00
N ILE A 229 -0.93 -13.76 -25.21
CA ILE A 229 0.44 -13.54 -25.68
C ILE A 229 1.28 -14.72 -25.20
N THR A 230 2.04 -15.33 -26.10
CA THR A 230 2.86 -16.51 -25.82
C THR A 230 4.27 -16.34 -26.37
N GLY A 231 5.26 -16.50 -25.50
CA GLY A 231 6.60 -16.92 -25.88
C GLY A 231 6.69 -18.43 -25.82
N ALA A 232 7.23 -19.02 -26.87
CA ALA A 232 7.40 -20.46 -26.96
C ALA A 232 8.82 -20.81 -27.41
N TYR A 233 9.11 -22.09 -27.23
CA TYR A 233 10.36 -22.70 -27.63
C TYR A 233 10.06 -23.93 -28.46
N ASP A 234 10.65 -24.00 -29.65
CA ASP A 234 10.33 -25.04 -30.63
C ASP A 234 11.17 -26.33 -30.43
N GLY A 235 12.08 -26.32 -29.45
CA GLY A 235 13.02 -27.40 -29.18
C GLY A 235 14.39 -27.23 -29.84
N SER A 236 14.67 -26.08 -30.46
CA SER A 236 15.91 -25.80 -31.18
C SER A 236 16.39 -24.35 -30.98
N GLY A 237 17.56 -24.00 -31.51
CA GLY A 237 18.03 -22.62 -31.42
C GLY A 237 18.37 -22.17 -30.00
N THR A 238 18.14 -20.87 -29.76
CA THR A 238 18.44 -20.17 -28.51
C THR A 238 17.25 -19.28 -28.08
N GLY A 239 16.02 -19.74 -28.31
CA GLY A 239 14.82 -19.00 -27.91
C GLY A 239 14.73 -18.86 -26.39
N ASP A 240 14.52 -17.64 -25.91
CA ASP A 240 14.12 -17.32 -24.53
C ASP A 240 12.67 -17.76 -24.25
N GLY A 241 11.79 -17.56 -25.22
CA GLY A 241 10.40 -18.02 -25.14
C GLY A 241 9.61 -17.28 -24.07
N ASP A 242 9.88 -15.99 -23.91
CA ASP A 242 9.20 -15.12 -22.95
C ASP A 242 7.84 -14.63 -23.46
N GLY A 243 6.83 -14.56 -22.58
CA GLY A 243 5.55 -13.97 -22.96
C GLY A 243 5.71 -12.55 -23.48
N VAL A 244 6.30 -11.69 -22.65
CA VAL A 244 6.69 -10.31 -22.99
C VAL A 244 8.09 -10.06 -22.46
N ASP A 245 8.95 -9.49 -23.29
CA ASP A 245 10.35 -9.17 -23.01
C ASP A 245 10.62 -7.69 -23.31
N ILE A 246 10.90 -6.87 -22.30
CA ILE A 246 11.11 -5.42 -22.44
C ILE A 246 12.32 -4.98 -21.60
N ASP A 247 13.43 -4.65 -22.23
CA ASP A 247 14.68 -4.27 -21.55
C ASP A 247 14.59 -2.93 -20.80
N GLY A 248 13.77 -2.01 -21.30
CA GLY A 248 13.61 -0.67 -20.75
C GLY A 248 12.46 -0.55 -19.74
N TYR A 249 11.93 0.67 -19.63
CA TYR A 249 10.78 0.93 -18.75
C TYR A 249 9.52 0.30 -19.35
N SER A 250 8.82 -0.52 -18.57
CA SER A 250 7.62 -1.22 -19.01
C SER A 250 6.33 -0.70 -18.36
N VAL A 251 5.23 -0.76 -19.12
CA VAL A 251 3.86 -0.58 -18.64
C VAL A 251 3.02 -1.75 -19.12
N ILE A 252 2.70 -2.67 -18.21
CA ILE A 252 1.95 -3.90 -18.50
C ILE A 252 0.57 -3.81 -17.84
N ASP A 253 -0.48 -3.94 -18.64
CA ASP A 253 -1.87 -4.02 -18.19
C ASP A 253 -2.53 -5.29 -18.74
N ASN A 254 -2.63 -6.32 -17.90
CA ASN A 254 -3.06 -7.66 -18.29
C ASN A 254 -4.44 -8.02 -17.74
N TYR A 255 -5.38 -8.26 -18.64
CA TYR A 255 -6.72 -8.83 -18.41
C TYR A 255 -6.84 -10.27 -18.92
N GLY A 256 -5.91 -10.72 -19.76
CA GLY A 256 -5.90 -12.01 -20.43
C GLY A 256 -4.81 -12.96 -19.92
N THR A 257 -4.17 -13.68 -20.84
CA THR A 257 -3.05 -14.58 -20.55
C THR A 257 -1.77 -14.08 -21.20
N ILE A 258 -0.72 -13.95 -20.41
CA ILE A 258 0.66 -13.79 -20.88
C ILE A 258 1.44 -15.00 -20.38
N GLN A 259 2.12 -15.71 -21.28
CA GLN A 259 2.83 -16.92 -20.88
C GLN A 259 4.14 -17.18 -21.63
N GLY A 260 5.14 -17.65 -20.90
CA GLY A 260 6.33 -18.31 -21.44
C GLY A 260 6.20 -19.83 -21.28
N THR A 261 6.43 -20.58 -22.35
CA THR A 261 6.15 -22.03 -22.39
C THR A 261 7.39 -22.91 -22.46
N GLY A 262 8.58 -22.31 -22.50
CA GLY A 262 9.86 -23.00 -22.50
C GLY A 262 10.95 -22.12 -23.11
N ALA A 263 12.21 -22.45 -22.81
CA ALA A 263 13.41 -21.80 -23.33
C ALA A 263 14.47 -22.84 -23.70
N GLY A 264 15.48 -22.44 -24.47
CA GLY A 264 16.67 -23.24 -24.69
C GLY A 264 17.89 -22.42 -25.10
N GLY A 265 19.05 -23.08 -25.04
CA GLY A 265 20.32 -22.46 -25.40
C GLY A 265 20.79 -21.42 -24.39
N ASN A 266 21.66 -20.52 -24.87
CA ASN A 266 22.21 -19.43 -24.09
C ASN A 266 21.87 -18.10 -24.77
N GLY A 267 21.62 -17.08 -23.95
CA GLY A 267 21.40 -15.71 -24.36
C GLY A 267 22.66 -15.08 -24.94
N SER A 268 22.51 -13.84 -25.40
CA SER A 268 23.61 -13.06 -26.00
C SER A 268 24.73 -12.74 -24.99
N ASP A 269 24.39 -12.74 -23.70
CA ASP A 269 25.26 -12.60 -22.54
C ASP A 269 26.09 -13.87 -22.22
N GLY A 270 25.75 -15.00 -22.85
CA GLY A 270 26.39 -16.30 -22.66
C GLY A 270 25.83 -17.12 -21.51
N TYR A 271 24.76 -16.69 -20.85
CA TYR A 271 24.08 -17.46 -19.80
C TYR A 271 22.89 -18.27 -20.36
N PRO A 272 22.46 -19.36 -19.70
CA PRO A 272 21.28 -20.10 -20.15
C PRO A 272 20.03 -19.24 -20.15
N ASN A 273 19.24 -19.32 -21.22
CA ASN A 273 17.94 -18.66 -21.25
C ASN A 273 16.96 -19.32 -20.28
N THR A 274 16.10 -18.49 -19.70
CA THR A 274 14.91 -18.90 -18.94
C THR A 274 13.66 -18.51 -19.72
N SER A 275 12.51 -19.07 -19.36
CA SER A 275 11.22 -18.71 -19.98
C SER A 275 10.31 -18.14 -18.91
N GLU A 276 10.01 -16.89 -19.13
CA GLU A 276 9.27 -16.02 -18.25
C GLU A 276 7.86 -15.75 -18.80
N GLY A 277 6.89 -15.52 -17.91
CA GLY A 277 5.68 -14.81 -18.32
C GLY A 277 6.03 -13.38 -18.76
N LEU A 278 6.81 -12.68 -17.93
CA LEU A 278 7.34 -11.34 -18.19
C LEU A 278 8.84 -11.30 -17.84
N ALA A 279 9.69 -10.87 -18.78
CA ALA A 279 11.08 -10.48 -18.56
C ALA A 279 11.19 -8.97 -18.79
N LEU A 280 11.53 -8.17 -17.76
CA LEU A 280 11.41 -6.70 -17.86
C LEU A 280 12.56 -5.95 -17.15
N GLY A 281 12.90 -4.76 -17.64
CA GLY A 281 13.81 -3.80 -16.98
C GLY A 281 13.24 -3.05 -15.78
N GLY A 282 12.02 -3.40 -15.34
CA GLY A 282 11.24 -2.72 -14.30
C GLY A 282 10.06 -1.91 -14.86
N GLY A 283 9.36 -1.15 -14.02
CA GLY A 283 8.22 -0.31 -14.42
C GLY A 283 6.89 -0.67 -13.71
N SER A 284 5.76 -0.51 -14.41
CA SER A 284 4.43 -0.71 -13.82
C SER A 284 3.73 -1.93 -14.40
N ILE A 285 3.28 -2.83 -13.52
CA ILE A 285 2.61 -4.09 -13.89
C ILE A 285 1.26 -4.16 -13.17
N THR A 286 0.18 -4.37 -13.90
CA THR A 286 -1.14 -4.67 -13.36
C THR A 286 -1.67 -5.97 -13.95
N ASN A 287 -1.90 -6.97 -13.10
CA ASN A 287 -2.52 -8.24 -13.47
C ASN A 287 -3.91 -8.32 -12.86
N HIS A 288 -4.94 -8.13 -13.69
CA HIS A 288 -6.31 -8.01 -13.24
C HIS A 288 -6.93 -9.34 -12.80
N ALA A 289 -8.05 -9.24 -12.08
CA ALA A 289 -8.80 -10.41 -11.62
C ALA A 289 -9.21 -11.32 -12.80
N GLY A 290 -8.85 -12.60 -12.70
CA GLY A 290 -9.08 -13.60 -13.76
C GLY A 290 -7.98 -13.66 -14.83
N ALA A 291 -7.05 -12.71 -14.85
CA ALA A 291 -5.90 -12.72 -15.73
C ALA A 291 -4.80 -13.65 -15.20
N THR A 292 -3.92 -14.12 -16.10
CA THR A 292 -2.80 -15.02 -15.79
C THR A 292 -1.51 -14.52 -16.40
N ILE A 293 -0.45 -14.53 -15.60
CA ILE A 293 0.94 -14.42 -16.02
C ILE A 293 1.64 -15.72 -15.58
N SER A 294 2.25 -16.46 -16.50
CA SER A 294 2.91 -17.71 -16.17
C SER A 294 4.17 -17.94 -17.00
N GLY A 295 5.26 -18.41 -16.40
CA GLY A 295 6.41 -18.90 -17.15
C GLY A 295 6.72 -20.35 -16.82
N ALA A 296 7.33 -21.05 -17.77
CA ALA A 296 7.82 -22.40 -17.56
C ALA A 296 8.90 -22.43 -16.46
N GLN A 297 9.70 -21.36 -16.34
CA GLN A 297 10.60 -21.13 -15.23
C GLN A 297 9.98 -20.10 -14.28
N ASN A 298 10.01 -18.82 -14.65
CA ASN A 298 9.59 -17.74 -13.75
C ASN A 298 8.27 -17.09 -14.19
N GLY A 299 7.40 -16.73 -13.26
CA GLY A 299 6.22 -15.94 -13.60
C GLY A 299 6.63 -14.56 -14.13
N ILE A 300 7.46 -13.87 -13.36
CA ILE A 300 8.04 -12.56 -13.68
C ILE A 300 9.51 -12.56 -13.28
N LEU A 301 10.38 -12.09 -14.18
CA LEU A 301 11.78 -11.76 -13.93
C LEU A 301 11.99 -10.27 -14.22
N ILE A 302 12.58 -9.55 -13.26
CA ILE A 302 13.00 -8.17 -13.43
C ILE A 302 14.53 -8.12 -13.31
N ASP A 303 15.23 -7.78 -14.39
CA ASP A 303 16.70 -7.68 -14.42
C ASP A 303 17.16 -6.73 -15.54
N ASN A 304 18.44 -6.74 -15.91
CA ASN A 304 18.98 -5.97 -17.02
C ASN A 304 19.24 -6.79 -18.30
N SER A 305 18.54 -7.92 -18.46
CA SER A 305 18.69 -8.85 -19.59
C SER A 305 20.09 -9.49 -19.66
N SER A 306 20.84 -9.44 -18.55
CA SER A 306 22.19 -9.99 -18.42
C SER A 306 22.52 -10.37 -16.96
N GLN A 307 21.53 -10.78 -16.18
CA GLN A 307 21.65 -11.20 -14.77
C GLN A 307 22.12 -10.11 -13.78
N GLY A 308 22.17 -8.86 -14.21
CA GLY A 308 22.49 -7.70 -13.38
C GLY A 308 21.25 -6.91 -12.98
N TYR A 309 21.48 -5.80 -12.28
CA TYR A 309 20.40 -5.00 -11.71
C TYR A 309 19.58 -4.26 -12.76
N ALA A 310 18.26 -4.43 -12.67
CA ALA A 310 17.31 -3.73 -13.51
C ALA A 310 17.46 -2.21 -13.39
N PRO A 311 17.31 -1.47 -14.50
CA PRO A 311 17.50 -0.03 -14.51
C PRO A 311 16.39 0.75 -13.79
N TYR A 312 15.18 0.19 -13.65
CA TYR A 312 14.01 0.88 -13.12
C TYR A 312 13.35 0.14 -11.96
N ALA A 313 12.80 0.91 -11.01
CA ALA A 313 11.99 0.36 -9.93
C ALA A 313 10.68 -0.25 -10.46
N THR A 314 10.15 -1.21 -9.73
CA THR A 314 8.95 -1.97 -10.08
C THR A 314 7.78 -1.66 -9.15
N THR A 315 6.62 -1.38 -9.74
CA THR A 315 5.33 -1.32 -9.04
C THR A 315 4.37 -2.32 -9.66
N LEU A 316 4.01 -3.34 -8.89
CA LEU A 316 3.18 -4.46 -9.32
C LEU A 316 1.89 -4.53 -8.50
N VAL A 317 0.76 -4.65 -9.19
CA VAL A 317 -0.56 -4.94 -8.61
C VAL A 317 -1.08 -6.26 -9.19
N ASN A 318 -1.36 -7.24 -8.33
CA ASN A 318 -1.88 -8.54 -8.72
C ASN A 318 -3.22 -8.86 -8.06
N ASP A 319 -4.26 -8.89 -8.88
CA ASP A 319 -5.59 -9.41 -8.54
C ASP A 319 -5.86 -10.77 -9.21
N GLY A 320 -5.00 -11.16 -10.17
CA GLY A 320 -5.08 -12.39 -10.95
C GLY A 320 -4.20 -13.52 -10.42
N THR A 321 -3.62 -14.30 -11.34
CA THR A 321 -2.65 -15.37 -11.04
C THR A 321 -1.29 -15.05 -11.64
N ILE A 322 -0.22 -15.16 -10.83
CA ILE A 322 1.17 -15.13 -11.26
C ILE A 322 1.84 -16.45 -10.85
N GLN A 323 2.47 -17.15 -11.80
CA GLN A 323 3.04 -18.47 -11.55
C GLN A 323 4.36 -18.73 -12.26
N GLY A 324 5.40 -19.08 -11.49
CA GLY A 324 6.57 -19.79 -12.00
C GLY A 324 6.39 -21.29 -11.84
N LEU A 325 6.41 -22.04 -12.94
CA LEU A 325 6.14 -23.48 -12.91
C LEU A 325 7.34 -24.32 -12.45
N ASP A 326 8.56 -23.87 -12.70
CA ASP A 326 9.82 -24.49 -12.28
C ASP A 326 10.87 -23.45 -11.85
N GLY A 327 10.41 -22.40 -11.17
CA GLY A 327 11.24 -21.28 -10.76
C GLY A 327 10.53 -20.34 -9.79
N TYR A 328 10.75 -19.05 -9.95
CA TYR A 328 10.19 -18.00 -9.10
C TYR A 328 8.79 -17.61 -9.55
N GLY A 329 7.89 -17.33 -8.60
CA GLY A 329 6.65 -16.62 -8.96
C GLY A 329 6.98 -15.23 -9.48
N ILE A 330 7.74 -14.48 -8.69
CA ILE A 330 8.30 -13.16 -9.02
C ILE A 330 9.75 -13.14 -8.54
N HIS A 331 10.67 -12.72 -9.40
CA HIS A 331 12.06 -12.46 -9.05
C HIS A 331 12.45 -11.06 -9.51
N ILE A 332 12.79 -10.18 -8.57
CA ILE A 332 13.31 -8.85 -8.86
C ILE A 332 14.78 -8.79 -8.47
N ASN A 333 15.62 -8.54 -9.47
CA ASN A 333 17.05 -8.40 -9.34
C ASN A 333 17.42 -6.95 -9.65
N ASP A 334 17.34 -6.06 -8.65
CA ASP A 334 17.77 -4.67 -8.75
C ASP A 334 18.22 -4.08 -7.40
N ASP A 335 18.54 -2.79 -7.38
CA ASP A 335 18.86 -2.00 -6.18
C ASP A 335 17.84 -0.88 -5.89
N LYS A 336 16.60 -1.05 -6.36
CA LYS A 336 15.53 -0.05 -6.29
C LYS A 336 14.52 -0.39 -5.19
N ASP A 337 13.79 0.63 -4.74
CA ASP A 337 12.68 0.40 -3.81
C ASP A 337 11.44 -0.04 -4.61
N ASP A 338 11.05 -1.31 -4.46
CA ASP A 338 9.93 -1.90 -5.18
C ASP A 338 8.65 -1.97 -4.36
N THR A 339 7.52 -2.11 -5.06
CA THR A 339 6.22 -2.32 -4.41
C THR A 339 5.41 -3.39 -5.10
N ILE A 340 5.05 -4.43 -4.35
CA ILE A 340 4.11 -5.49 -4.75
C ILE A 340 2.84 -5.34 -3.93
N THR A 341 1.69 -5.27 -4.60
CA THR A 341 0.37 -5.32 -3.96
C THR A 341 -0.39 -6.54 -4.45
N ASN A 342 -0.73 -7.46 -3.56
CA ASN A 342 -1.37 -8.71 -3.91
C ASN A 342 -2.75 -8.86 -3.26
N SER A 343 -3.76 -9.09 -4.09
CA SER A 343 -5.09 -9.58 -3.71
C SER A 343 -5.44 -10.91 -4.41
N GLY A 344 -4.61 -11.34 -5.36
CA GLY A 344 -4.73 -12.59 -6.11
C GLY A 344 -3.77 -13.70 -5.67
N THR A 345 -3.40 -14.58 -6.60
CA THR A 345 -2.50 -15.73 -6.36
C THR A 345 -1.09 -15.46 -6.90
N ILE A 346 -0.06 -15.73 -6.10
CA ILE A 346 1.35 -15.77 -6.51
C ILE A 346 1.96 -17.11 -6.07
N SER A 347 2.63 -17.81 -6.98
CA SER A 347 3.27 -19.09 -6.66
C SER A 347 4.55 -19.34 -7.44
N GLY A 348 5.52 -19.98 -6.79
CA GLY A 348 6.77 -20.45 -7.39
C GLY A 348 7.30 -21.69 -6.68
N THR A 349 8.11 -22.49 -7.36
CA THR A 349 8.72 -23.71 -6.80
C THR A 349 10.05 -23.44 -6.10
N THR A 350 10.79 -22.40 -6.52
CA THR A 350 11.98 -21.91 -5.81
C THR A 350 11.52 -21.00 -4.67
N ASP A 351 11.02 -19.81 -5.01
CA ASP A 351 10.34 -18.90 -4.09
C ASP A 351 9.10 -18.32 -4.78
N ALA A 352 8.07 -17.98 -4.00
CA ALA A 352 6.92 -17.28 -4.58
C ALA A 352 7.31 -15.84 -4.97
N ILE A 353 8.11 -15.19 -4.12
CA ILE A 353 8.59 -13.82 -4.33
C ILE A 353 10.02 -13.74 -3.80
N LEU A 354 10.94 -13.27 -4.64
CA LEU A 354 12.28 -12.83 -4.26
C LEU A 354 12.46 -11.38 -4.74
N LEU A 355 12.74 -10.48 -3.80
CA LEU A 355 12.97 -9.04 -4.04
C LEU A 355 14.48 -8.70 -4.06
N GLY A 356 14.79 -7.48 -4.49
CA GLY A 356 16.15 -6.98 -4.73
C GLY A 356 16.85 -6.43 -3.49
N ASP A 357 17.75 -5.47 -3.71
CA ASP A 357 18.58 -4.88 -2.65
C ASP A 357 17.99 -3.61 -2.00
N GLY A 358 16.92 -3.06 -2.57
CA GLY A 358 16.30 -1.81 -2.10
C GLY A 358 15.42 -1.97 -0.86
N ASN A 359 14.65 -0.93 -0.54
CA ASN A 359 13.70 -0.95 0.58
C ASN A 359 12.31 -1.28 0.05
N ASP A 360 12.00 -2.57 0.01
CA ASP A 360 10.84 -3.07 -0.71
C ASP A 360 9.59 -3.14 0.15
N THR A 361 8.44 -2.98 -0.50
CA THR A 361 7.13 -3.03 0.15
C THR A 361 6.25 -4.12 -0.43
N LEU A 362 5.84 -5.06 0.41
CA LEU A 362 4.84 -6.08 0.10
C LEU A 362 3.51 -5.76 0.80
N ASN A 363 2.51 -5.32 0.03
CA ASN A 363 1.16 -5.11 0.49
C ASN A 363 0.29 -6.35 0.24
N ILE A 364 -0.19 -6.97 1.31
CA ILE A 364 -1.04 -8.16 1.26
C ILE A 364 -2.47 -7.75 1.62
N GLN A 365 -3.40 -8.04 0.72
CA GLN A 365 -4.81 -7.67 0.85
C GLN A 365 -5.70 -8.91 1.03
N THR A 366 -6.98 -8.67 1.32
CA THR A 366 -7.98 -9.73 1.41
C THR A 366 -8.07 -10.48 0.08
N GLY A 367 -7.99 -11.81 0.12
CA GLY A 367 -7.99 -12.67 -1.06
C GLY A 367 -6.60 -13.14 -1.50
N SER A 368 -5.53 -12.50 -1.01
CA SER A 368 -4.15 -12.88 -1.31
C SER A 368 -3.87 -14.35 -0.96
N VAL A 369 -3.32 -15.08 -1.93
CA VAL A 369 -2.76 -16.43 -1.74
C VAL A 369 -1.32 -16.42 -2.25
N ILE A 370 -0.36 -16.68 -1.37
CA ILE A 370 1.05 -16.80 -1.73
C ILE A 370 1.49 -18.22 -1.38
N THR A 371 1.94 -18.98 -2.39
CA THR A 371 2.38 -20.37 -2.22
C THR A 371 3.87 -20.47 -2.55
N GLY A 372 4.70 -20.59 -1.51
CA GLY A 372 6.16 -20.58 -1.59
C GLY A 372 6.76 -19.57 -0.62
N THR A 373 8.09 -19.49 -0.55
CA THR A 373 8.77 -18.51 0.30
C THR A 373 8.56 -17.09 -0.22
N VAL A 374 8.57 -16.12 0.69
CA VAL A 374 8.72 -14.70 0.37
C VAL A 374 10.02 -14.22 0.99
N ASP A 375 10.92 -13.68 0.18
CA ASP A 375 12.19 -13.11 0.60
C ASP A 375 12.30 -11.65 0.13
N GLY A 376 12.56 -10.75 1.08
CA GLY A 376 12.71 -9.32 0.84
C GLY A 376 14.09 -8.92 0.30
N GLY A 377 15.07 -9.82 0.24
CA GLY A 377 16.41 -9.48 -0.22
C GLY A 377 17.18 -8.59 0.77
N ALA A 378 18.00 -7.66 0.26
CA ALA A 378 18.74 -6.74 1.13
C ALA A 378 17.86 -5.54 1.53
N GLY A 379 18.46 -4.47 2.09
CA GLY A 379 17.71 -3.27 2.46
C GLY A 379 16.79 -3.41 3.68
N THR A 380 15.84 -2.47 3.80
CA THR A 380 14.85 -2.38 4.89
C THR A 380 13.44 -2.54 4.33
N ASN A 381 12.94 -3.77 4.36
CA ASN A 381 11.72 -4.18 3.70
C ASN A 381 10.53 -4.18 4.66
N THR A 382 9.36 -3.87 4.09
CA THR A 382 8.09 -3.70 4.80
C THR A 382 7.01 -4.64 4.27
N VAL A 383 6.31 -5.33 5.18
CA VAL A 383 5.05 -6.03 4.86
C VAL A 383 3.87 -5.26 5.43
N ASN A 384 2.89 -4.92 4.60
CA ASN A 384 1.63 -4.31 5.05
C ASN A 384 0.48 -5.30 4.86
N LEU A 385 -0.17 -5.69 5.94
CA LEU A 385 -1.34 -6.55 5.93
C LEU A 385 -2.61 -5.70 6.05
N SER A 386 -3.53 -5.82 5.10
CA SER A 386 -4.77 -5.01 5.07
C SER A 386 -6.03 -5.84 4.79
N GLY A 387 -7.08 -5.62 5.58
CA GLY A 387 -8.31 -6.42 5.50
C GLY A 387 -8.20 -7.71 6.31
N SER A 388 -8.42 -8.88 5.72
CA SER A 388 -8.32 -10.16 6.44
C SER A 388 -7.72 -11.29 5.62
N GLY A 389 -6.95 -12.16 6.28
CA GLY A 389 -6.37 -13.34 5.64
C GLY A 389 -5.40 -14.11 6.54
N THR A 390 -4.70 -15.05 5.91
CA THR A 390 -3.61 -15.81 6.53
C THR A 390 -2.34 -15.60 5.72
N PHE A 391 -1.22 -15.44 6.39
CA PHE A 391 0.09 -15.27 5.76
C PHE A 391 1.13 -16.09 6.52
N ASP A 392 1.88 -16.94 5.83
CA ASP A 392 2.89 -17.78 6.48
C ASP A 392 4.05 -16.95 7.04
N GLY A 393 4.31 -15.77 6.49
CA GLY A 393 5.41 -14.89 6.89
C GLY A 393 6.38 -14.66 5.74
N ALA A 394 7.36 -13.79 5.97
CA ALA A 394 8.40 -13.47 5.00
C ALA A 394 9.78 -13.38 5.67
N GLN A 395 10.81 -13.67 4.90
CA GLN A 395 12.21 -13.56 5.31
C GLN A 395 12.79 -12.22 4.85
N ASN A 396 13.77 -11.70 5.59
CA ASN A 396 14.42 -10.42 5.29
C ASN A 396 13.48 -9.21 5.22
N PHE A 397 12.37 -9.26 5.96
CA PHE A 397 11.52 -8.10 6.23
C PHE A 397 11.72 -7.61 7.66
N GLN A 398 11.99 -6.32 7.81
CA GLN A 398 12.28 -5.71 9.10
C GLN A 398 11.03 -5.07 9.70
N ILE A 399 10.05 -4.67 8.88
CA ILE A 399 8.86 -3.96 9.34
C ILE A 399 7.60 -4.69 8.91
N MET A 400 6.61 -4.75 9.79
CA MET A 400 5.25 -5.17 9.48
C MET A 400 4.22 -4.18 10.02
N THR A 401 3.20 -3.88 9.22
CA THR A 401 1.98 -3.19 9.68
C THR A 401 0.77 -4.08 9.50
N VAL A 402 -0.10 -4.15 10.50
CA VAL A 402 -1.34 -4.94 10.48
C VAL A 402 -2.55 -4.03 10.60
N ALA A 403 -3.38 -4.00 9.56
CA ALA A 403 -4.65 -3.29 9.50
C ALA A 403 -5.78 -4.26 9.16
N GLY A 404 -6.66 -4.55 10.12
CA GLY A 404 -7.71 -5.57 10.00
C GLY A 404 -7.34 -6.88 10.71
N ALA A 405 -7.85 -8.02 10.25
CA ALA A 405 -7.82 -9.31 10.95
C ALA A 405 -6.94 -10.36 10.25
N TRP A 406 -5.74 -10.57 10.75
CA TRP A 406 -4.73 -11.43 10.11
C TRP A 406 -4.24 -12.55 11.02
N THR A 407 -3.95 -13.71 10.42
CA THR A 407 -3.26 -14.82 11.05
C THR A 407 -1.90 -15.01 10.42
N LEU A 408 -0.85 -15.05 11.23
CA LEU A 408 0.49 -15.43 10.82
C LEU A 408 0.80 -16.86 11.22
N SER A 409 0.85 -17.74 10.22
CA SER A 409 0.96 -19.19 10.40
C SER A 409 2.39 -19.69 10.59
N GLY A 410 3.39 -18.98 10.09
CA GLY A 410 4.80 -19.34 10.23
C GLY A 410 5.54 -18.52 11.29
N ASN A 411 6.84 -18.77 11.41
CA ASN A 411 7.70 -18.07 12.36
C ASN A 411 7.98 -16.64 11.89
N GLN A 412 8.06 -15.73 12.86
CA GLN A 412 8.30 -14.32 12.64
C GLN A 412 9.80 -14.00 12.71
N SER A 413 10.22 -13.01 11.90
CA SER A 413 11.59 -12.45 11.94
C SER A 413 11.62 -10.94 11.73
N TYR A 414 10.55 -10.23 12.08
CA TYR A 414 10.40 -8.79 11.91
C TYR A 414 11.09 -8.03 13.06
N GLN A 415 11.73 -6.89 12.77
CA GLN A 415 12.24 -6.03 13.86
C GLN A 415 11.10 -5.29 14.55
N ASN A 416 10.14 -4.77 13.77
CA ASN A 416 9.01 -4.01 14.29
C ASN A 416 7.70 -4.46 13.64
N VAL A 417 6.71 -4.80 14.46
CA VAL A 417 5.34 -5.09 14.04
C VAL A 417 4.42 -4.02 14.64
N THR A 418 3.58 -3.38 13.84
CA THR A 418 2.58 -2.41 14.32
C THR A 418 1.17 -2.95 14.12
N ILE A 419 0.43 -3.11 15.21
CA ILE A 419 -1.00 -3.43 15.19
C ILE A 419 -1.78 -2.11 15.22
N THR A 420 -2.46 -1.79 14.12
CA THR A 420 -3.19 -0.53 13.95
C THR A 420 -4.53 -0.52 14.71
N SER A 421 -5.19 0.63 14.74
CA SER A 421 -6.50 0.81 15.39
C SER A 421 -7.51 -0.23 14.93
N GLY A 422 -8.10 -0.95 15.89
CA GLY A 422 -9.10 -1.99 15.68
C GLY A 422 -8.58 -3.28 15.01
N ALA A 423 -7.28 -3.37 14.73
CA ALA A 423 -6.70 -4.55 14.09
C ALA A 423 -6.55 -5.73 15.05
N SER A 424 -6.62 -6.94 14.51
CA SER A 424 -6.41 -8.20 15.24
C SER A 424 -5.33 -9.02 14.55
N LEU A 425 -4.29 -9.37 15.29
CA LEU A 425 -3.22 -10.26 14.84
C LEU A 425 -3.27 -11.58 15.62
N VAL A 426 -3.31 -12.70 14.92
CA VAL A 426 -3.12 -14.03 15.49
C VAL A 426 -1.73 -14.53 15.10
N LEU A 427 -0.90 -14.86 16.07
CA LEU A 427 0.42 -15.48 15.87
C LEU A 427 0.31 -16.97 16.19
N ASP A 428 0.49 -17.81 15.17
CA ASP A 428 0.61 -19.26 15.32
C ASP A 428 2.07 -19.70 15.50
N GLY A 429 3.01 -18.98 14.89
CA GLY A 429 4.44 -19.22 15.00
C GLY A 429 5.16 -18.48 16.14
N ALA A 430 6.49 -18.62 16.16
CA ALA A 430 7.37 -17.97 17.13
C ALA A 430 7.61 -16.48 16.83
N ALA A 431 7.88 -15.69 17.86
CA ALA A 431 8.30 -14.29 17.75
C ALA A 431 9.55 -14.04 18.61
N PRO A 432 10.77 -13.88 18.02
CA PRO A 432 12.02 -13.78 18.77
C PRO A 432 12.15 -12.50 19.62
N SER A 433 13.11 -12.48 20.54
CA SER A 433 13.33 -11.34 21.46
C SER A 433 13.85 -10.07 20.79
N THR A 434 14.27 -10.16 19.53
CA THR A 434 14.70 -9.01 18.72
C THR A 434 13.52 -8.22 18.16
N GLU A 435 12.30 -8.76 18.22
CA GLU A 435 11.12 -8.11 17.68
C GLU A 435 10.44 -7.22 18.72
N THR A 436 9.85 -6.12 18.25
CA THR A 436 8.92 -5.29 19.03
C THR A 436 7.56 -5.26 18.35
N ILE A 437 6.51 -5.65 19.07
CA ILE A 437 5.12 -5.53 18.62
C ILE A 437 4.48 -4.32 19.32
N THR A 438 4.11 -3.32 18.54
CA THR A 438 3.58 -2.03 19.00
C THR A 438 2.09 -1.93 18.72
N PHE A 439 1.30 -1.57 19.72
CA PHE A 439 -0.11 -1.19 19.55
C PHE A 439 -0.19 0.30 19.23
N SER A 440 -0.86 0.67 18.13
CA SER A 440 -0.96 2.07 17.72
C SER A 440 -1.89 2.90 18.62
N ASP A 441 -2.86 2.23 19.24
CA ASP A 441 -3.83 2.80 20.17
C ASP A 441 -4.32 1.71 21.14
N ASN A 442 -5.42 1.97 21.84
CA ASN A 442 -5.97 1.08 22.83
C ASN A 442 -7.05 0.10 22.31
N THR A 443 -7.15 -0.14 21.01
CA THR A 443 -8.20 -1.02 20.44
C THR A 443 -7.66 -2.27 19.75
N GLY A 444 -6.34 -2.34 19.52
CA GLY A 444 -5.70 -3.49 18.88
C GLY A 444 -5.73 -4.78 19.72
N LYS A 445 -5.81 -5.92 19.03
CA LYS A 445 -5.83 -7.27 19.60
C LYS A 445 -4.65 -8.11 19.09
N LEU A 446 -3.99 -8.82 20.00
CA LEU A 446 -2.99 -9.84 19.71
C LEU A 446 -3.43 -11.18 20.31
N THR A 447 -3.31 -12.26 19.55
CA THR A 447 -3.62 -13.63 20.00
C THR A 447 -2.39 -14.49 19.78
N LEU A 448 -1.91 -15.15 20.82
CA LEU A 448 -0.77 -16.06 20.77
C LEU A 448 -1.27 -17.50 20.88
N GLN A 449 -1.27 -18.23 19.76
CA GLN A 449 -1.60 -19.67 19.78
C GLN A 449 -0.49 -20.49 20.44
N SER A 450 0.75 -20.04 20.27
CA SER A 450 1.96 -20.68 20.83
C SER A 450 2.73 -19.75 21.79
N PRO A 451 2.18 -19.33 22.95
CA PRO A 451 2.86 -18.40 23.86
C PRO A 451 4.23 -18.88 24.37
N SER A 452 4.52 -20.19 24.35
CA SER A 452 5.81 -20.76 24.76
C SER A 452 6.99 -20.33 23.90
N THR A 453 6.75 -19.94 22.65
CA THR A 453 7.78 -19.52 21.69
C THR A 453 7.78 -18.01 21.48
N PHE A 454 6.95 -17.28 22.22
CA PHE A 454 6.88 -15.83 22.19
C PHE A 454 7.96 -15.23 23.09
N ALA A 455 8.83 -14.40 22.51
CA ALA A 455 9.90 -13.70 23.20
C ALA A 455 9.96 -12.20 22.87
N ALA A 456 9.14 -11.72 21.93
CA ALA A 456 9.08 -10.33 21.50
C ALA A 456 8.68 -9.37 22.63
N THR A 457 9.04 -8.09 22.44
CA THR A 457 8.67 -7.00 23.37
C THR A 457 7.35 -6.36 22.93
N LEU A 458 6.40 -6.23 23.85
CA LEU A 458 5.12 -5.55 23.62
C LEU A 458 5.24 -4.06 23.97
N ALA A 459 4.96 -3.17 23.02
CA ALA A 459 5.01 -1.72 23.22
C ALA A 459 3.61 -1.09 23.13
N ASN A 460 3.40 -0.01 23.87
CA ASN A 460 2.15 0.77 23.92
C ASN A 460 0.89 -0.04 24.27
N PHE A 461 1.05 -1.14 25.02
CA PHE A 461 -0.08 -1.92 25.51
C PHE A 461 -0.80 -1.18 26.66
N THR A 462 -1.98 -0.65 26.38
CA THR A 462 -2.77 0.23 27.28
C THR A 462 -4.19 -0.31 27.51
N SER A 463 -5.01 0.45 28.27
CA SER A 463 -6.39 0.06 28.60
C SER A 463 -7.30 0.01 27.39
N GLY A 464 -7.74 -1.20 27.04
CA GLY A 464 -8.58 -1.51 25.88
C GLY A 464 -7.90 -2.50 24.93
N ASN A 465 -6.56 -2.57 24.94
CA ASN A 465 -5.85 -3.60 24.18
C ASN A 465 -6.12 -4.99 24.75
N THR A 466 -6.11 -5.97 23.85
CA THR A 466 -6.31 -7.37 24.19
C THR A 466 -5.08 -8.18 23.82
N LEU A 467 -4.58 -8.98 24.78
CA LEU A 467 -3.61 -10.04 24.52
C LEU A 467 -4.18 -11.38 25.00
N ASP A 468 -4.49 -12.26 24.06
CA ASP A 468 -5.03 -13.60 24.29
C ASP A 468 -3.89 -14.63 24.26
N LEU A 469 -3.79 -15.46 25.32
CA LEU A 469 -2.83 -16.55 25.46
C LEU A 469 -3.56 -17.87 25.27
N SER A 470 -3.78 -18.26 24.01
CA SER A 470 -4.77 -19.29 23.65
C SER A 470 -4.47 -20.69 24.18
N SER A 471 -3.24 -20.95 24.62
CA SER A 471 -2.84 -22.22 25.24
C SER A 471 -3.07 -22.29 26.76
N LEU A 472 -3.36 -21.18 27.43
CA LEU A 472 -3.65 -21.15 28.86
C LEU A 472 -5.15 -21.19 29.12
N THR A 473 -5.59 -22.20 29.88
CA THR A 473 -6.98 -22.26 30.31
C THR A 473 -7.20 -21.28 31.46
N TYR A 474 -8.21 -20.42 31.36
CA TYR A 474 -8.61 -19.59 32.49
C TYR A 474 -9.38 -20.44 33.52
N ASP A 475 -8.70 -20.89 34.57
CA ASP A 475 -9.28 -21.63 35.70
C ASP A 475 -8.95 -20.96 37.04
N SER A 476 -9.35 -21.49 38.20
CA SER A 476 -9.10 -20.86 39.52
C SER A 476 -7.62 -20.73 39.92
N ASN A 477 -6.71 -21.40 39.22
CA ASN A 477 -5.27 -21.39 39.50
C ASN A 477 -4.53 -20.35 38.67
N ALA A 478 -5.20 -19.70 37.71
CA ALA A 478 -4.53 -18.71 36.88
C ALA A 478 -4.07 -17.46 37.67
N THR A 479 -2.78 -17.12 37.54
CA THR A 479 -2.11 -16.01 38.26
C THR A 479 -1.36 -15.08 37.30
N LEU A 480 -1.27 -13.80 37.68
CA LEU A 480 -0.44 -12.78 37.04
C LEU A 480 0.53 -12.24 38.08
N SER A 481 1.82 -12.27 37.78
CA SER A 481 2.86 -11.61 38.57
C SER A 481 3.65 -10.65 37.69
N VAL A 482 3.74 -9.40 38.11
CA VAL A 482 4.49 -8.36 37.41
C VAL A 482 5.79 -8.08 38.15
N PHE A 483 6.90 -8.00 37.43
CA PHE A 483 8.20 -7.57 37.95
C PHE A 483 8.93 -6.73 36.92
N GLY A 484 9.11 -5.43 37.22
CA GLY A 484 9.65 -4.47 36.28
C GLY A 484 8.83 -4.45 34.99
N ASN A 485 9.50 -4.64 33.86
CA ASN A 485 8.87 -4.67 32.53
C ASN A 485 8.42 -6.06 32.07
N THR A 486 8.30 -7.03 32.99
CA THR A 486 7.84 -8.39 32.66
C THR A 486 6.55 -8.74 33.38
N ALA A 487 5.66 -9.45 32.69
CA ALA A 487 4.45 -10.04 33.24
C ALA A 487 4.50 -11.56 33.07
N THR A 488 4.45 -12.30 34.17
CA THR A 488 4.34 -13.76 34.13
C THR A 488 2.90 -14.17 34.38
N VAL A 489 2.32 -14.85 33.40
CA VAL A 489 0.97 -15.39 33.43
C VAL A 489 1.06 -16.90 33.57
N SER A 490 0.33 -17.49 34.51
CA SER A 490 0.28 -18.94 34.72
C SER A 490 -1.14 -19.42 34.88
N ASP A 491 -1.45 -20.66 34.51
CA ASP A 491 -2.69 -21.38 34.85
C ASP A 491 -2.49 -22.38 36.01
N GLY A 492 -1.35 -22.31 36.69
CA GLY A 492 -0.95 -23.25 37.76
C GLY A 492 -0.26 -24.54 37.26
N GLN A 493 -0.29 -24.84 35.96
CA GLN A 493 0.47 -25.93 35.33
C GLN A 493 1.55 -25.40 34.39
N THR A 494 1.18 -24.43 33.56
CA THR A 494 2.02 -23.76 32.58
C THR A 494 2.17 -22.30 32.95
N SER A 495 3.31 -21.71 32.63
CA SER A 495 3.57 -20.28 32.86
C SER A 495 4.35 -19.68 31.70
N TYR A 496 3.96 -18.48 31.28
CA TYR A 496 4.63 -17.70 30.25
C TYR A 496 5.03 -16.34 30.80
N THR A 497 6.23 -15.89 30.45
CA THR A 497 6.71 -14.56 30.79
C THR A 497 6.73 -13.70 29.54
N LEU A 498 5.98 -12.61 29.58
CA LEU A 498 5.88 -11.61 28.54
C LEU A 498 6.74 -10.41 28.90
N THR A 499 7.37 -9.81 27.90
CA THR A 499 8.19 -8.60 28.06
C THR A 499 7.47 -7.41 27.44
N PHE A 500 7.48 -6.29 28.14
CA PHE A 500 6.90 -5.03 27.68
C PHE A 500 7.96 -3.93 27.60
N SER A 501 7.72 -2.91 26.79
CA SER A 501 8.59 -1.73 26.74
C SER A 501 8.42 -0.83 27.97
N SER A 502 7.20 -0.80 28.55
CA SER A 502 6.92 -0.11 29.81
C SER A 502 7.45 -0.89 31.00
N SER A 503 8.07 -0.18 31.94
CA SER A 503 8.44 -0.72 33.26
C SER A 503 7.30 -0.68 34.27
N ASP A 504 6.21 0.03 33.96
CA ASP A 504 4.98 0.02 34.73
C ASP A 504 3.92 -0.79 33.98
N LEU A 505 3.71 -2.00 34.49
CA LEU A 505 2.66 -2.90 34.07
C LEU A 505 1.63 -3.07 35.19
N SER A 506 1.63 -2.16 36.18
CA SER A 506 0.72 -2.23 37.31
C SER A 506 -0.71 -2.28 36.82
N HIS A 507 -1.03 -1.59 35.71
CA HIS A 507 -2.34 -1.57 35.07
C HIS A 507 -2.83 -2.95 34.63
N LEU A 508 -1.97 -3.92 34.30
CA LEU A 508 -2.34 -5.22 33.74
C LEU A 508 -3.16 -6.12 34.67
N THR A 509 -4.00 -6.95 34.06
CA THR A 509 -4.96 -7.83 34.73
C THR A 509 -5.27 -9.08 33.93
N LEU A 510 -5.66 -10.18 34.59
CA LEU A 510 -6.04 -11.40 33.88
C LEU A 510 -7.52 -11.40 33.53
N GLY A 511 -7.86 -11.22 32.26
CA GLY A 511 -9.16 -11.50 31.65
C GLY A 511 -9.39 -12.98 31.35
N LYS A 512 -10.65 -13.33 31.05
CA LYS A 512 -11.03 -14.57 30.38
C LYS A 512 -11.54 -14.17 29.00
N THR A 513 -11.26 -14.94 27.97
CA THR A 513 -11.84 -14.76 26.63
C THR A 513 -13.16 -15.54 26.46
N ASP A 514 -13.87 -15.34 25.36
CA ASP A 514 -15.11 -16.09 25.04
C ASP A 514 -14.89 -17.60 24.90
N ASP A 515 -13.74 -18.02 24.38
CA ASP A 515 -13.32 -19.42 24.26
C ASP A 515 -12.68 -19.97 25.55
N GLY A 516 -12.50 -19.11 26.55
CA GLY A 516 -12.12 -19.47 27.90
C GLY A 516 -10.62 -19.56 28.17
N THR A 517 -9.82 -18.93 27.32
CA THR A 517 -8.38 -18.73 27.47
C THR A 517 -8.10 -17.51 28.35
N VAL A 518 -6.83 -17.32 28.72
CA VAL A 518 -6.39 -16.20 29.55
C VAL A 518 -6.10 -14.96 28.69
N GLN A 519 -6.64 -13.81 29.08
CA GLN A 519 -6.39 -12.51 28.44
C GLN A 519 -5.66 -11.53 29.38
N LEU A 520 -4.93 -10.54 28.87
CA LEU A 520 -4.46 -9.37 29.64
C LEU A 520 -5.25 -8.08 29.34
N GLU A 521 -5.63 -7.30 30.37
CA GLU A 521 -6.36 -6.00 30.25
C GLU A 521 -5.89 -4.96 31.29
N ALA A 522 -6.28 -3.68 31.21
CA ALA A 522 -5.87 -2.63 32.16
C ALA A 522 -6.95 -2.17 33.18
N VAL A 523 -6.55 -1.79 34.41
CA VAL A 523 -7.45 -1.45 35.54
C VAL A 523 -8.03 -0.03 35.57
N VAL A 524 -9.30 0.05 35.98
CA VAL A 524 -10.06 1.23 36.44
C VAL A 524 -10.34 1.11 37.96
N CYS A 525 -10.20 2.17 38.81
CA CYS A 525 -10.33 2.09 40.31
C CYS A 525 -10.67 3.38 41.11
N PHE A 526 -11.16 3.19 42.35
CA PHE A 526 -11.26 4.20 43.44
C PHE A 526 -9.97 4.30 44.25
N LEU A 527 -9.70 5.43 44.92
CA LEU A 527 -8.66 5.55 45.96
C LEU A 527 -9.25 5.45 47.38
N PRO A 528 -8.44 5.13 48.42
CA PRO A 528 -8.91 5.06 49.80
C PRO A 528 -9.62 6.33 50.27
N GLY A 529 -10.67 6.14 51.07
CA GLY A 529 -11.53 7.20 51.58
C GLY A 529 -12.79 7.44 50.75
N ALA A 530 -12.94 6.83 49.57
CA ALA A 530 -14.20 6.86 48.83
C ALA A 530 -15.33 6.20 49.67
N LEU A 531 -16.44 6.89 49.87
CA LEU A 531 -17.60 6.48 50.66
C LEU A 531 -18.70 5.95 49.76
N ILE A 532 -18.85 4.63 49.72
CA ILE A 532 -19.89 3.94 48.96
C ILE A 532 -21.17 3.88 49.79
N ASN A 533 -22.30 4.15 49.15
CA ASN A 533 -23.62 4.01 49.76
C ASN A 533 -23.98 2.52 49.93
N ALA A 534 -23.97 2.03 51.16
CA ALA A 534 -24.16 0.64 51.53
C ALA A 534 -25.20 0.49 52.66
N ASP A 535 -26.28 -0.24 52.40
CA ASP A 535 -27.38 -0.55 53.35
C ASP A 535 -27.77 0.58 54.31
N GLY A 536 -28.12 1.75 53.76
CA GLY A 536 -28.56 2.91 54.56
C GLY A 536 -27.45 3.67 55.30
N ALA A 537 -26.18 3.28 55.10
CA ALA A 537 -25.00 3.95 55.64
C ALA A 537 -23.96 4.26 54.54
N LEU A 538 -22.95 5.06 54.88
CA LEU A 538 -21.79 5.31 54.03
C LEU A 538 -20.63 4.45 54.53
N LYS A 539 -20.04 3.65 53.66
CA LYS A 539 -18.91 2.78 53.99
C LYS A 539 -17.71 3.11 53.12
N ARG A 540 -16.53 3.20 53.71
CA ARG A 540 -15.27 3.42 52.97
C ARG A 540 -15.01 2.24 52.03
N VAL A 541 -14.51 2.52 50.84
CA VAL A 541 -14.25 1.50 49.81
C VAL A 541 -13.23 0.46 50.32
N GLU A 542 -12.24 0.90 51.10
CA GLU A 542 -11.25 0.03 51.76
C GLU A 542 -11.84 -0.86 52.87
N ASP A 543 -13.02 -0.51 53.39
CA ASP A 543 -13.71 -1.24 54.46
C ASP A 543 -14.80 -2.19 53.93
N LEU A 544 -15.19 -2.08 52.66
CA LEU A 544 -16.18 -2.97 52.05
C LEU A 544 -15.66 -4.41 52.00
N ARG A 545 -16.57 -5.35 52.19
CA ARG A 545 -16.33 -6.79 52.19
C ARG A 545 -17.41 -7.45 51.33
N ILE A 546 -17.08 -8.64 50.82
CA ILE A 546 -18.05 -9.50 50.15
C ILE A 546 -19.24 -9.75 51.07
N GLY A 547 -20.46 -9.70 50.50
CA GLY A 547 -21.71 -9.85 51.22
C GLY A 547 -22.33 -8.52 51.68
N ASP A 548 -21.56 -7.43 51.72
CA ASP A 548 -22.11 -6.10 51.98
C ASP A 548 -23.13 -5.75 50.89
N GLN A 549 -24.21 -5.05 51.26
CA GLN A 549 -25.23 -4.61 50.30
C GLN A 549 -24.96 -3.17 49.89
N VAL A 550 -24.66 -2.93 48.62
CA VAL A 550 -24.48 -1.58 48.06
C VAL A 550 -25.71 -1.13 47.31
N MET A 551 -26.00 0.16 47.39
CA MET A 551 -27.10 0.77 46.65
C MET A 551 -26.70 0.92 45.18
N THR A 552 -27.47 0.29 44.30
CA THR A 552 -27.32 0.37 42.84
C THR A 552 -28.53 1.05 42.20
N TYR A 553 -28.34 1.61 41.00
CA TYR A 553 -29.35 2.36 40.27
C TYR A 553 -29.51 1.74 38.87
N ASP A 554 -30.56 0.93 38.69
CA ASP A 554 -30.86 0.28 37.41
C ASP A 554 -32.00 1.04 36.72
N LYS A 555 -31.72 1.67 35.57
CA LYS A 555 -32.67 2.51 34.82
C LYS A 555 -33.40 3.52 35.73
N GLY A 556 -32.66 4.12 36.67
CA GLY A 556 -33.17 5.10 37.64
C GLY A 556 -33.84 4.52 38.89
N HIS A 557 -33.98 3.20 39.02
CA HIS A 557 -34.55 2.56 40.21
C HIS A 557 -33.46 2.13 41.19
N ALA A 558 -33.56 2.61 42.44
CA ALA A 558 -32.65 2.24 43.51
C ALA A 558 -32.95 0.82 44.02
N CYS A 559 -31.94 -0.06 44.02
CA CYS A 559 -32.02 -1.39 44.60
C CYS A 559 -30.71 -1.78 45.30
N LEU A 560 -30.82 -2.48 46.43
CA LEU A 560 -29.65 -3.06 47.10
C LEU A 560 -29.18 -4.28 46.30
N ARG A 561 -27.89 -4.32 46.01
CA ARG A 561 -27.22 -5.48 45.43
C ARG A 561 -26.03 -5.87 46.29
N GLU A 562 -25.85 -7.18 46.43
CA GLU A 562 -24.72 -7.74 47.15
C GLU A 562 -23.41 -7.43 46.42
N VAL A 563 -22.42 -6.99 47.19
CA VAL A 563 -21.02 -6.94 46.77
C VAL A 563 -20.51 -8.37 46.71
N ILE A 564 -20.28 -8.86 45.50
CA ILE A 564 -19.78 -10.22 45.27
C ILE A 564 -18.26 -10.28 45.19
N TRP A 565 -17.59 -9.12 45.10
CA TRP A 565 -16.14 -9.03 45.00
C TRP A 565 -15.63 -7.65 45.44
N VAL A 566 -14.42 -7.61 46.03
CA VAL A 566 -13.69 -6.38 46.39
C VAL A 566 -12.23 -6.56 46.01
N GLY A 567 -11.68 -5.66 45.19
CA GLY A 567 -10.28 -5.67 44.78
C GLY A 567 -9.46 -4.54 45.41
N LYS A 568 -8.18 -4.80 45.68
CA LYS A 568 -7.15 -3.82 46.08
C LYS A 568 -5.85 -3.98 45.28
N ARG A 569 -5.25 -2.88 44.81
CA ARG A 569 -3.93 -2.83 44.14
C ARG A 569 -3.16 -1.55 44.45
N GLU A 570 -1.83 -1.57 44.42
CA GLU A 570 -0.95 -0.39 44.58
C GLU A 570 -0.58 0.24 43.22
N VAL A 571 -0.44 1.58 43.14
CA VAL A 571 -0.10 2.36 41.94
C VAL A 571 0.98 3.41 42.26
N THR A 572 1.94 3.64 41.36
CA THR A 572 3.00 4.67 41.47
C THR A 572 2.91 5.65 40.30
N VAL A 573 3.04 6.95 40.57
CA VAL A 573 2.96 8.03 39.56
C VAL A 573 4.33 8.29 38.93
N GLN A 574 4.36 8.51 37.61
CA GLN A 574 5.59 8.75 36.84
C GLN A 574 5.89 10.25 36.66
N PRO A 575 6.99 10.78 37.24
CA PRO A 575 7.38 12.17 37.04
C PRO A 575 7.84 12.44 35.60
N GLY A 576 7.42 13.57 35.02
CA GLY A 576 7.90 14.05 33.71
C GLY A 576 6.98 13.77 32.53
N LEU A 577 5.95 12.93 32.70
CA LEU A 577 4.85 12.78 31.75
C LEU A 577 3.71 13.77 32.03
N ALA A 578 2.82 13.94 31.06
CA ALA A 578 1.59 14.69 31.28
C ALA A 578 0.71 13.98 32.34
N PRO A 579 -0.03 14.71 33.21
CA PRO A 579 -0.72 14.10 34.36
C PRO A 579 -1.67 12.96 34.02
N ASP A 580 -2.29 13.00 32.84
CA ASP A 580 -3.18 11.98 32.28
C ASP A 580 -2.46 10.68 31.94
N ASP A 581 -1.20 10.75 31.52
CA ASP A 581 -0.35 9.60 31.19
C ASP A 581 0.56 9.18 32.35
N ALA A 582 0.80 10.08 33.31
CA ALA A 582 1.66 9.87 34.47
C ALA A 582 1.06 8.94 35.54
N GLY A 583 -0.22 8.57 35.42
CA GLY A 583 -0.95 7.82 36.46
C GLY A 583 -1.42 8.66 37.64
N CYS A 584 -1.40 10.00 37.52
CA CYS A 584 -1.90 10.89 38.57
C CYS A 584 -3.38 10.61 38.86
N PRO A 585 -3.81 10.48 40.12
CA PRO A 585 -5.22 10.31 40.42
C PRO A 585 -5.99 11.61 40.12
N VAL A 586 -7.26 11.49 39.78
CA VAL A 586 -8.16 12.64 39.62
C VAL A 586 -8.89 12.91 40.93
N ARG A 587 -8.73 14.13 41.44
CA ARG A 587 -9.45 14.67 42.60
C ARG A 587 -10.69 15.41 42.12
N ILE A 588 -11.84 14.93 42.58
CA ILE A 588 -13.15 15.56 42.41
C ILE A 588 -13.50 16.22 43.74
N ARG A 589 -13.44 17.54 43.80
CA ARG A 589 -13.69 18.29 45.03
C ARG A 589 -15.15 18.19 45.46
N LYS A 590 -15.40 18.38 46.75
CA LYS A 590 -16.74 18.58 47.29
C LYS A 590 -17.54 19.59 46.44
N ASN A 591 -18.79 19.23 46.14
CA ASN A 591 -19.74 19.99 45.33
C ASN A 591 -19.40 20.12 43.83
N ALA A 592 -18.42 19.38 43.29
CA ALA A 592 -17.98 19.53 41.90
C ALA A 592 -19.07 19.24 40.85
N PHE A 593 -19.86 18.18 41.03
CA PHE A 593 -20.91 17.78 40.07
C PHE A 593 -22.24 18.49 40.31
N SER A 594 -22.69 18.56 41.57
CA SER A 594 -23.88 19.32 41.98
C SER A 594 -23.80 19.67 43.47
N GLU A 595 -24.82 20.30 44.05
CA GLU A 595 -24.80 20.63 45.47
C GLU A 595 -24.77 19.34 46.30
N GLY A 596 -23.75 19.20 47.14
CA GLY A 596 -23.51 17.97 47.90
C GLY A 596 -23.03 16.79 47.07
N VAL A 597 -22.58 16.99 45.82
CA VAL A 597 -22.10 15.89 44.95
C VAL A 597 -20.75 16.25 44.29
N PRO A 598 -19.65 15.56 44.65
CA PRO A 598 -19.57 14.70 45.82
C PRO A 598 -19.72 15.52 47.12
N PHE A 599 -20.19 14.94 48.23
CA PHE A 599 -20.38 15.68 49.50
C PHE A 599 -19.06 15.90 50.28
N GLU A 600 -18.01 15.18 49.87
CA GLU A 600 -16.61 15.26 50.30
C GLU A 600 -15.71 14.99 49.09
N ASP A 601 -14.47 15.45 49.11
CA ASP A 601 -13.50 15.18 48.04
C ASP A 601 -13.40 13.68 47.76
N LEU A 602 -13.42 13.32 46.48
CA LEU A 602 -13.33 11.95 45.99
C LEU A 602 -12.11 11.82 45.08
N LEU A 603 -11.31 10.78 45.27
CA LEU A 603 -10.15 10.45 44.45
C LEU A 603 -10.39 9.15 43.69
N VAL A 604 -10.09 9.15 42.40
CA VAL A 604 -10.23 8.00 41.50
C VAL A 604 -9.09 7.98 40.47
N THR A 605 -8.90 6.86 39.78
CA THR A 605 -8.00 6.79 38.61
C THR A 605 -8.60 7.55 37.41
N PRO A 606 -7.80 8.05 36.45
CA PRO A 606 -8.28 8.87 35.34
C PRO A 606 -9.37 8.22 34.46
N GLU A 607 -9.31 6.90 34.29
CA GLU A 607 -10.26 6.12 33.48
C GLU A 607 -11.57 5.77 34.20
N HIS A 608 -11.72 6.13 35.48
CA HIS A 608 -12.93 5.79 36.25
C HIS A 608 -14.15 6.55 35.73
N CYS A 609 -15.21 5.80 35.40
CA CYS A 609 -16.36 6.35 34.72
C CYS A 609 -17.47 6.77 35.68
N PHE A 610 -17.95 8.00 35.51
CA PHE A 610 -19.10 8.54 36.23
C PHE A 610 -20.34 8.53 35.34
N TYR A 611 -21.50 8.34 35.96
CA TYR A 611 -22.77 8.21 35.26
C TYR A 611 -23.49 9.55 35.15
N PHE A 612 -23.67 10.02 33.91
CA PHE A 612 -24.36 11.25 33.57
C PHE A 612 -25.33 11.00 32.42
N ASP A 613 -26.58 11.45 32.58
CA ASP A 613 -27.60 11.45 31.51
C ASP A 613 -27.73 10.13 30.73
N GLY A 614 -27.61 9.00 31.43
CA GLY A 614 -27.75 7.67 30.81
C GLY A 614 -26.45 7.04 30.32
N GLN A 615 -25.31 7.71 30.47
CA GLN A 615 -24.02 7.31 29.89
C GLN A 615 -22.91 7.30 30.95
N PHE A 616 -21.89 6.49 30.72
CA PHE A 616 -20.64 6.50 31.48
C PHE A 616 -19.61 7.38 30.77
N VAL A 617 -18.97 8.27 31.54
CA VAL A 617 -17.95 9.21 31.03
C VAL A 617 -16.69 9.08 31.87
N PRO A 618 -15.51 8.82 31.28
CA PRO A 618 -14.24 8.81 32.01
C PRO A 618 -13.95 10.17 32.64
N VAL A 619 -13.58 10.18 33.92
CA VAL A 619 -13.42 11.44 34.65
C VAL A 619 -12.28 12.32 34.11
N ARG A 620 -11.25 11.74 33.46
CA ARG A 620 -10.18 12.52 32.80
C ARG A 620 -10.74 13.59 31.87
N MET A 621 -11.83 13.26 31.18
CA MET A 621 -12.43 14.13 30.18
C MET A 621 -13.23 15.29 30.77
N LEU A 622 -13.43 15.27 32.10
CA LEU A 622 -14.16 16.25 32.87
C LEU A 622 -13.24 17.15 33.71
N VAL A 623 -11.92 17.02 33.58
CA VAL A 623 -10.92 17.75 34.38
C VAL A 623 -10.92 19.24 34.04
N ASN A 624 -11.59 20.05 34.86
CA ASN A 624 -11.71 21.49 34.66
C ASN A 624 -10.62 22.33 35.37
N GLY A 625 -9.64 21.68 35.99
CA GLY A 625 -8.50 22.33 36.67
C GLY A 625 -8.85 23.04 37.99
N GLY A 626 -10.13 23.06 38.38
CA GLY A 626 -10.61 23.71 39.60
C GLY A 626 -11.33 22.74 40.53
N SER A 627 -12.56 22.39 40.18
CA SER A 627 -13.37 21.45 40.97
C SER A 627 -13.04 19.98 40.67
N ILE A 628 -12.49 19.69 39.49
CA ILE A 628 -12.02 18.37 39.05
C ILE A 628 -10.62 18.57 38.49
N LEU A 629 -9.62 17.93 39.09
CA LEU A 629 -8.21 18.15 38.76
C LEU A 629 -7.36 16.90 38.97
N TYR A 630 -6.30 16.74 38.21
CA TYR A 630 -5.24 15.80 38.56
C TYR A 630 -4.56 16.22 39.86
N ASP A 631 -4.40 15.30 40.79
CA ASP A 631 -3.66 15.52 42.02
C ASP A 631 -2.21 15.07 41.84
N THR A 632 -1.39 16.00 41.34
CA THR A 632 0.05 15.78 41.11
C THR A 632 0.88 15.77 42.39
N THR A 633 0.26 15.91 43.57
CA THR A 633 0.96 15.85 44.87
C THR A 633 1.07 14.42 45.41
N ILE A 634 0.30 13.49 44.84
CA ILE A 634 0.29 12.08 45.21
C ILE A 634 1.25 11.35 44.26
N SER A 635 2.33 10.79 44.80
CA SER A 635 3.30 10.01 44.01
C SER A 635 3.05 8.50 44.03
N GLN A 636 2.20 8.01 44.93
CA GLN A 636 1.88 6.59 45.13
C GLN A 636 0.55 6.46 45.89
N TYR A 637 -0.28 5.46 45.56
CA TYR A 637 -1.56 5.21 46.23
C TYR A 637 -2.03 3.75 46.10
N ASP A 638 -2.84 3.32 47.07
CA ASP A 638 -3.68 2.13 46.94
C ASP A 638 -4.92 2.47 46.09
N CYS A 639 -5.42 1.51 45.33
CA CYS A 639 -6.64 1.63 44.54
C CYS A 639 -7.55 0.41 44.77
N PHE A 640 -8.87 0.63 44.75
CA PHE A 640 -9.90 -0.33 45.13
C PHE A 640 -11.04 -0.38 44.10
N HIS A 641 -11.69 -1.53 43.94
CA HIS A 641 -12.97 -1.63 43.22
C HIS A 641 -13.91 -2.66 43.84
N ILE A 642 -15.21 -2.54 43.55
CA ILE A 642 -16.25 -3.47 44.02
C ILE A 642 -17.11 -4.04 42.90
N GLU A 643 -17.37 -5.34 43.00
CA GLU A 643 -18.20 -6.24 42.19
C GLU A 643 -19.67 -6.33 42.60
N THR A 644 -20.67 -6.17 41.73
CA THR A 644 -22.02 -6.73 41.97
C THR A 644 -22.39 -7.75 40.89
N ALA A 645 -23.41 -8.59 41.10
CA ALA A 645 -23.73 -9.70 40.17
C ALA A 645 -23.87 -9.27 38.69
N GLN A 646 -24.42 -8.09 38.44
CA GLN A 646 -24.44 -7.42 37.14
C GLN A 646 -23.66 -6.11 37.23
N HIS A 647 -23.08 -5.63 36.12
CA HIS A 647 -22.52 -4.28 36.13
C HIS A 647 -23.61 -3.29 36.50
N ALA A 648 -23.31 -2.33 37.36
CA ALA A 648 -24.31 -1.48 37.96
C ALA A 648 -23.80 -0.05 38.12
N VAL A 649 -24.72 0.91 38.06
CA VAL A 649 -24.44 2.26 38.56
C VAL A 649 -24.53 2.22 40.09
N ILE A 650 -23.45 2.55 40.79
CA ILE A 650 -23.37 2.69 42.25
C ILE A 650 -23.27 4.18 42.63
N ARG A 651 -23.26 4.47 43.94
CA ARG A 651 -23.07 5.83 44.45
C ARG A 651 -21.87 5.94 45.38
N ALA A 652 -20.89 6.75 44.99
CA ALA A 652 -19.67 7.05 45.75
C ALA A 652 -19.61 8.55 46.08
N ASN A 653 -19.47 8.89 47.36
CA ASN A 653 -19.51 10.26 47.88
C ASN A 653 -20.74 11.07 47.39
N GLY A 654 -21.85 10.41 47.07
CA GLY A 654 -23.05 11.04 46.50
C GLY A 654 -23.11 11.07 44.97
N ALA A 655 -21.98 10.86 44.28
CA ALA A 655 -21.89 10.81 42.82
C ALA A 655 -22.26 9.43 42.27
N LEU A 656 -22.99 9.38 41.16
CA LEU A 656 -23.30 8.13 40.47
C LEU A 656 -22.10 7.72 39.61
N THR A 657 -21.67 6.47 39.74
CA THR A 657 -20.42 5.97 39.15
C THR A 657 -20.55 4.47 38.87
N GLU A 658 -19.62 3.91 38.12
CA GLU A 658 -19.63 2.49 37.79
C GLU A 658 -19.28 1.58 38.98
N SER A 659 -19.91 0.40 39.05
CA SER A 659 -19.34 -0.77 39.74
C SER A 659 -18.28 -1.40 38.82
N TYR A 660 -17.54 -2.41 39.28
CA TYR A 660 -16.58 -3.04 38.38
C TYR A 660 -17.36 -3.79 37.30
N LEU A 661 -16.93 -3.69 36.05
CA LEU A 661 -17.34 -4.58 34.97
C LEU A 661 -16.28 -5.66 34.86
N ASP A 662 -16.64 -6.91 35.18
CA ASP A 662 -15.70 -8.01 35.04
C ASP A 662 -15.57 -8.46 33.59
N THR A 663 -14.70 -7.78 32.86
CA THR A 663 -14.16 -8.22 31.56
C THR A 663 -13.18 -9.41 31.73
N GLY A 664 -13.11 -9.95 32.95
CA GLY A 664 -12.36 -11.13 33.36
C GLY A 664 -11.22 -10.77 34.32
N ASN A 665 -10.82 -9.50 34.34
CA ASN A 665 -9.66 -8.87 34.96
C ASN A 665 -9.54 -8.88 36.50
N ARG A 666 -10.51 -9.43 37.25
CA ARG A 666 -10.55 -9.33 38.73
C ARG A 666 -9.27 -9.78 39.47
N ARG A 667 -8.43 -10.61 38.86
CA ARG A 667 -7.30 -11.28 39.54
C ARG A 667 -6.03 -10.44 39.66
N SER A 668 -5.95 -9.29 39.00
CA SER A 668 -4.89 -8.28 39.25
C SER A 668 -4.98 -7.62 40.62
N PHE A 669 -6.08 -7.84 41.32
CA PHE A 669 -6.34 -7.28 42.62
C PHE A 669 -6.20 -8.33 43.71
N SER A 670 -5.62 -7.90 44.82
CA SER A 670 -5.72 -8.65 46.07
C SER A 670 -7.14 -8.52 46.65
N GLN A 671 -7.73 -9.64 47.09
CA GLN A 671 -9.04 -9.65 47.75
C GLN A 671 -8.87 -9.76 49.28
N PRO A 672 -9.41 -8.82 50.08
CA PRO A 672 -9.48 -8.97 51.53
C PRO A 672 -10.72 -9.80 51.94
N GLY A 673 -10.53 -11.01 52.48
CA GLY A 673 -11.60 -11.85 53.06
C GLY A 673 -11.82 -13.21 52.37
N PRO A 674 -12.88 -13.97 52.71
CA PRO A 674 -13.11 -15.32 52.19
C PRO A 674 -13.35 -15.35 50.66
N LEU A 675 -12.89 -16.41 49.99
CA LEU A 675 -13.00 -16.60 48.53
C LEU A 675 -14.47 -16.61 48.08
N ALA A 676 -14.86 -15.69 47.19
CA ALA A 676 -16.18 -15.68 46.57
C ALA A 676 -16.30 -16.76 45.48
N ARG A 677 -17.54 -17.19 45.17
CA ARG A 677 -17.89 -18.23 44.19
C ARG A 677 -18.58 -17.54 43.00
N PHE A 678 -18.02 -17.65 41.78
CA PHE A 678 -18.33 -16.76 40.66
C PHE A 678 -19.08 -17.43 39.49
N PRO A 679 -19.86 -16.68 38.68
CA PRO A 679 -20.30 -17.11 37.35
C PRO A 679 -19.11 -17.20 36.37
N SER A 680 -19.23 -18.00 35.31
CA SER A 680 -18.11 -18.54 34.54
C SER A 680 -17.67 -17.77 33.29
N SER A 681 -18.24 -16.60 32.96
CA SER A 681 -17.96 -15.90 31.68
C SER A 681 -17.57 -14.43 31.89
N PRO A 682 -16.55 -13.92 31.15
CA PRO A 682 -16.19 -12.49 31.09
C PRO A 682 -17.35 -11.70 30.48
N LYS A 683 -17.43 -10.41 30.85
CA LYS A 683 -18.43 -9.46 30.37
C LYS A 683 -17.83 -8.51 29.33
N THR A 684 -18.65 -7.86 28.52
CA THR A 684 -18.22 -6.81 27.57
C THR A 684 -18.92 -5.49 27.83
N TRP A 685 -18.30 -4.37 27.42
CA TRP A 685 -18.91 -3.05 27.57
C TRP A 685 -20.16 -2.92 26.69
N GLU A 686 -20.18 -3.58 25.53
CA GLU A 686 -21.27 -3.50 24.56
C GLU A 686 -22.52 -4.25 25.04
N GLN A 687 -22.36 -5.38 25.75
CA GLN A 687 -23.47 -6.27 26.09
C GLN A 687 -23.88 -6.21 27.56
N ASP A 688 -22.91 -6.02 28.47
CA ASP A 688 -23.11 -6.23 29.90
C ASP A 688 -23.04 -4.96 30.73
N SER A 689 -22.67 -3.83 30.11
CA SER A 689 -22.56 -2.57 30.83
C SER A 689 -23.92 -2.05 31.31
N ALA A 690 -23.95 -1.41 32.48
CA ALA A 690 -25.18 -0.80 32.99
C ALA A 690 -25.63 0.41 32.16
N ALA A 691 -24.71 0.98 31.38
CA ALA A 691 -24.89 2.16 30.54
C ALA A 691 -23.77 2.23 29.51
N THR A 692 -24.04 2.89 28.38
CA THR A 692 -23.05 3.08 27.30
C THR A 692 -21.88 3.94 27.78
N LEU A 693 -20.65 3.49 27.54
CA LEU A 693 -19.45 4.32 27.65
C LEU A 693 -19.41 5.30 26.49
N THR A 694 -19.18 6.59 26.76
CA THR A 694 -19.00 7.60 25.71
C THR A 694 -17.74 8.43 25.94
N VAL A 695 -17.00 8.63 24.86
CA VAL A 695 -15.88 9.58 24.73
C VAL A 695 -16.13 10.56 23.58
N ALA A 696 -17.35 10.57 23.02
CA ALA A 696 -17.68 11.42 21.90
C ALA A 696 -17.79 12.89 22.37
N ARG A 697 -17.03 13.78 21.73
CA ARG A 697 -16.98 15.21 22.08
C ARG A 697 -18.37 15.85 22.21
N GLN A 698 -19.29 15.52 21.30
CA GLN A 698 -20.64 16.08 21.27
C GLN A 698 -21.45 15.81 22.54
N ASP A 699 -21.14 14.72 23.24
CA ASP A 699 -21.81 14.30 24.49
C ASP A 699 -21.03 14.81 25.72
N VAL A 700 -19.68 14.80 25.66
CA VAL A 700 -18.82 15.12 26.81
C VAL A 700 -18.58 16.62 26.98
N GLU A 701 -18.44 17.39 25.91
CA GLU A 701 -18.16 18.84 25.98
C GLU A 701 -19.30 19.64 26.67
N PRO A 702 -20.60 19.39 26.41
CA PRO A 702 -21.68 20.07 27.13
C PRO A 702 -21.67 19.79 28.65
N LEU A 703 -21.35 18.56 29.02
CA LEU A 703 -21.22 18.16 30.42
C LEU A 703 -20.03 18.86 31.08
N PHE A 704 -18.86 18.84 30.44
CA PHE A 704 -17.67 19.58 30.89
C PHE A 704 -17.98 21.06 31.12
N ASN A 705 -18.65 21.72 30.17
CA ASN A 705 -19.01 23.14 30.26
C ASN A 705 -19.95 23.42 31.44
N THR A 706 -20.89 22.52 31.72
CA THR A 706 -21.79 22.62 32.88
C THR A 706 -21.00 22.55 34.19
N LEU A 707 -20.06 21.61 34.29
CA LEU A 707 -19.19 21.44 35.46
C LEU A 707 -18.20 22.61 35.62
N MET A 708 -17.69 23.16 34.52
CA MET A 708 -16.84 24.35 34.49
C MET A 708 -17.59 25.59 35.02
N ALA A 709 -18.80 25.86 34.51
CA ALA A 709 -19.62 26.99 34.96
C ALA A 709 -19.97 26.88 36.46
N ARG A 710 -20.19 25.65 36.94
CA ARG A 710 -20.39 25.38 38.35
C ARG A 710 -19.12 25.65 39.17
N ALA A 711 -17.97 25.18 38.74
CA ALA A 711 -16.69 25.45 39.40
C ALA A 711 -16.41 26.96 39.51
N GLN A 712 -16.79 27.72 38.48
CA GLN A 712 -16.73 29.19 38.48
C GLN A 712 -17.66 29.79 39.55
N ALA A 713 -18.92 29.35 39.63
CA ALA A 713 -19.88 29.82 40.62
C ALA A 713 -19.45 29.51 42.06
N LEU A 714 -18.69 28.43 42.27
CA LEU A 714 -18.09 28.06 43.55
C LEU A 714 -16.77 28.78 43.86
N GLY A 715 -16.23 29.57 42.92
CA GLY A 715 -14.94 30.24 43.09
C GLY A 715 -13.74 29.29 43.15
N LEU A 716 -13.86 28.10 42.54
CA LEU A 716 -12.85 27.04 42.59
C LEU A 716 -11.92 27.02 41.38
N LEU A 717 -12.22 27.81 40.34
CA LEU A 717 -11.36 27.89 39.16
C LEU A 717 -10.06 28.64 39.48
N PRO A 718 -8.92 28.17 38.96
CA PRO A 718 -7.66 28.88 39.11
C PRO A 718 -7.73 30.26 38.44
N SER A 719 -7.05 31.24 39.02
CA SER A 719 -6.94 32.62 38.51
C SER A 719 -6.09 32.74 37.22
N THR A 720 -5.63 31.61 36.68
CA THR A 720 -4.74 31.57 35.54
C THR A 720 -5.53 31.92 34.27
N PRO A 721 -5.06 32.88 33.46
CA PRO A 721 -5.70 33.16 32.18
C PRO A 721 -5.73 31.89 31.31
N PRO A 722 -6.79 31.69 30.51
CA PRO A 722 -6.84 30.55 29.59
C PRO A 722 -5.62 30.58 28.67
N ARG A 723 -5.03 29.40 28.44
CA ARG A 723 -3.92 29.27 27.49
C ARG A 723 -4.40 29.78 26.13
N GLN A 724 -3.63 30.68 25.53
CA GLN A 724 -3.98 31.21 24.22
C GLN A 724 -3.77 30.12 23.18
N THR A 725 -4.71 30.02 22.24
CA THR A 725 -4.60 29.10 21.11
C THR A 725 -4.55 29.85 19.81
N THR A 726 -3.95 29.22 18.79
CA THR A 726 -3.89 29.75 17.43
C THR A 726 -4.36 28.70 16.43
N GLN A 727 -4.96 29.15 15.33
CA GLN A 727 -5.25 28.33 14.16
C GLN A 727 -4.09 28.33 13.15
N ASP A 728 -3.10 29.20 13.35
CA ASP A 728 -1.92 29.25 12.50
C ASP A 728 -0.98 28.09 12.84
N ALA A 729 -0.87 27.15 11.91
CA ALA A 729 0.07 26.03 11.99
C ALA A 729 1.54 26.47 11.91
N ASN A 730 1.85 27.72 11.55
CA ASN A 730 3.21 28.16 11.23
C ASN A 730 3.89 27.25 10.21
N LEU A 731 3.13 26.70 9.25
CA LEU A 731 3.60 25.66 8.34
C LEU A 731 4.80 26.14 7.53
N HIS A 732 5.90 25.37 7.54
CA HIS A 732 7.09 25.62 6.75
C HIS A 732 7.83 24.31 6.45
N LEU A 733 8.75 24.36 5.49
CA LEU A 733 9.70 23.26 5.27
C LEU A 733 11.04 23.61 5.90
N LEU A 734 11.75 22.59 6.34
CA LEU A 734 13.17 22.64 6.69
C LEU A 734 13.93 21.76 5.69
N THR A 735 14.98 22.29 5.08
CA THR A 735 15.91 21.49 4.27
C THR A 735 16.87 20.71 5.19
N PRO A 736 17.58 19.69 4.68
CA PRO A 736 18.59 18.96 5.46
C PRO A 736 19.72 19.86 5.98
N THR A 737 19.96 20.99 5.32
CA THR A 737 20.91 22.03 5.74
C THR A 737 20.35 22.99 6.81
N GLY A 738 19.10 22.80 7.26
CA GLY A 738 18.40 23.65 8.22
C GLY A 738 17.81 24.94 7.63
N THR A 739 17.74 25.07 6.30
CA THR A 739 17.15 26.26 5.68
C THR A 739 15.64 26.20 5.79
N ARG A 740 15.03 27.26 6.32
CA ARG A 740 13.59 27.40 6.45
C ARG A 740 12.94 27.94 5.17
N LEU A 741 12.05 27.17 4.56
CA LEU A 741 11.27 27.57 3.38
C LEU A 741 9.82 27.85 3.78
N ARG A 742 9.38 29.10 3.59
CA ARG A 742 8.00 29.50 3.82
C ARG A 742 7.14 29.21 2.58
N PRO A 743 5.84 28.94 2.74
CA PRO A 743 4.96 28.78 1.59
C PRO A 743 4.94 30.08 0.77
N LEU A 744 5.11 29.96 -0.55
CA LEU A 744 4.95 31.07 -1.49
C LEU A 744 3.52 31.61 -1.47
N ARG A 745 2.55 30.70 -1.38
CA ARG A 745 1.13 30.98 -1.26
C ARG A 745 0.38 29.79 -0.67
N THR A 746 -0.82 30.06 -0.18
CA THR A 746 -1.79 29.05 0.23
C THR A 746 -3.09 29.32 -0.53
N GLU A 747 -3.63 28.32 -1.23
CA GLU A 747 -4.84 28.44 -2.03
C GLU A 747 -5.64 27.14 -1.96
N GLN A 748 -6.95 27.23 -1.69
CA GLN A 748 -7.87 26.08 -1.63
C GLN A 748 -7.37 24.90 -0.74
N GLY A 749 -6.80 25.20 0.44
CA GLY A 749 -6.28 24.18 1.36
C GLY A 749 -4.91 23.63 0.99
N ARG A 750 -4.24 24.15 -0.05
CA ARG A 750 -2.90 23.72 -0.46
C ARG A 750 -1.86 24.79 -0.19
N ALA A 751 -0.75 24.40 0.44
CA ALA A 751 0.43 25.22 0.63
C ALA A 751 1.46 24.91 -0.46
N PHE A 752 1.99 25.96 -1.11
CA PHE A 752 2.92 25.83 -2.23
C PHE A 752 4.32 26.29 -1.83
N PHE A 753 5.33 25.45 -2.05
CA PHE A 753 6.72 25.72 -1.69
C PHE A 753 7.61 25.65 -2.93
N LEU A 754 8.56 26.59 -3.03
CA LEU A 754 9.63 26.50 -4.02
C LEU A 754 10.81 25.75 -3.42
N LEU A 755 11.20 24.66 -4.06
CA LEU A 755 12.31 23.81 -3.63
C LEU A 755 13.60 24.17 -4.39
N PRO A 756 14.75 24.25 -3.70
CA PRO A 756 16.05 24.37 -4.36
C PRO A 756 16.38 23.15 -5.26
N PRO A 757 17.26 23.30 -6.28
CA PRO A 757 17.50 22.26 -7.30
C PRO A 757 18.05 20.91 -6.83
N ASP A 758 18.57 20.78 -5.60
CA ASP A 758 19.30 19.57 -5.16
C ASP A 758 18.72 18.94 -3.88
N VAL A 759 17.49 19.30 -3.51
CA VAL A 759 16.86 18.83 -2.28
C VAL A 759 16.02 17.59 -2.55
N THR A 760 16.50 16.44 -2.07
CA THR A 760 15.83 15.13 -2.18
C THR A 760 14.94 14.79 -0.98
N GLU A 761 15.00 15.60 0.08
CA GLU A 761 14.21 15.40 1.30
C GLU A 761 13.97 16.76 1.97
N VAL A 762 12.79 16.95 2.57
CA VAL A 762 12.48 18.08 3.45
C VAL A 762 11.76 17.60 4.70
N SER A 763 11.84 18.35 5.79
CA SER A 763 10.96 18.14 6.95
C SER A 763 9.81 19.15 6.92
N LEU A 764 8.57 18.66 6.93
CA LEU A 764 7.36 19.46 7.07
C LEU A 764 7.16 19.82 8.54
N ALA A 765 7.44 21.07 8.90
CA ALA A 765 7.38 21.55 10.26
C ALA A 765 6.15 22.44 10.49
N SER A 766 5.47 22.23 11.61
CA SER A 766 4.31 23.00 12.07
C SER A 766 4.31 23.11 13.58
N ARG A 767 3.48 24.00 14.12
CA ARG A 767 3.01 23.87 15.50
C ARG A 767 2.33 22.51 15.65
N ALA A 768 2.41 21.94 16.85
CA ALA A 768 1.71 20.73 17.20
C ALA A 768 1.22 20.79 18.64
N SER A 769 0.08 20.14 18.92
CA SER A 769 -0.50 20.09 20.25
C SER A 769 -1.37 18.85 20.38
N ARG A 770 -1.59 18.37 21.60
CA ARG A 770 -2.61 17.35 21.85
C ARG A 770 -3.99 18.01 21.76
N PRO A 771 -4.95 17.49 20.98
CA PRO A 771 -6.31 18.01 20.96
C PRO A 771 -6.94 18.09 22.36
N SER A 772 -6.65 17.12 23.22
CA SER A 772 -7.03 17.12 24.64
C SER A 772 -6.51 18.33 25.44
N ASP A 773 -5.42 18.96 25.00
CA ASP A 773 -4.86 20.17 25.62
C ASP A 773 -5.28 21.46 24.93
N SER A 774 -5.35 21.48 23.60
CA SER A 774 -5.57 22.71 22.82
C SER A 774 -7.04 23.01 22.53
N ILE A 775 -7.89 21.98 22.45
CA ILE A 775 -9.35 22.13 22.35
C ILE A 775 -9.95 22.02 23.75
N GLY A 776 -9.56 20.98 24.49
CA GLY A 776 -9.94 20.77 25.88
C GLY A 776 -10.00 19.28 26.24
N PRO A 777 -10.04 18.97 27.54
CA PRO A 777 -9.92 17.60 28.05
C PRO A 777 -11.10 16.71 27.65
N PHE A 778 -12.22 17.29 27.24
CA PHE A 778 -13.39 16.60 26.69
C PHE A 778 -13.18 16.02 25.28
N VAL A 779 -11.96 16.13 24.72
CA VAL A 779 -11.51 15.44 23.50
C VAL A 779 -10.57 14.30 23.91
N ASP A 780 -10.85 13.09 23.43
CA ASP A 780 -10.09 11.89 23.81
C ASP A 780 -8.78 11.71 23.05
N ASP A 781 -8.63 12.36 21.90
CA ASP A 781 -7.39 12.29 21.12
C ASP A 781 -6.23 12.96 21.89
N ARG A 782 -5.31 12.14 22.36
CA ARG A 782 -4.10 12.52 23.12
C ARG A 782 -2.84 12.55 22.26
N ARG A 783 -2.93 12.31 20.94
CA ARG A 783 -1.78 12.39 20.04
C ARG A 783 -1.31 13.84 19.92
N THR A 784 -0.01 14.08 19.85
CA THR A 784 0.53 15.41 19.51
C THR A 784 0.38 15.62 18.01
N LEU A 785 -0.62 16.40 17.56
CA LEU A 785 -0.96 16.55 16.14
C LEU A 785 -0.46 17.87 15.56
N GLY A 786 0.26 17.79 14.44
CA GLY A 786 0.69 18.93 13.62
C GLY A 786 -0.35 19.28 12.57
N VAL A 787 -0.16 18.83 11.32
CA VAL A 787 -1.11 19.01 10.21
C VAL A 787 -1.52 17.66 9.63
N LEU A 788 -2.78 17.53 9.22
CA LEU A 788 -3.29 16.38 8.48
C LEU A 788 -3.01 16.61 7.00
N VAL A 789 -2.06 15.86 6.47
CA VAL A 789 -1.63 15.99 5.07
C VAL A 789 -2.43 15.04 4.20
N GLY A 790 -2.97 15.57 3.10
CA GLY A 790 -3.66 14.83 2.05
C GLY A 790 -2.78 14.66 0.81
N SER A 791 -3.27 15.08 -0.37
CA SER A 791 -2.46 14.96 -1.58
C SER A 791 -1.17 15.80 -1.54
N LEU A 792 -0.07 15.17 -1.94
CA LEU A 792 1.22 15.81 -2.20
C LEU A 792 1.51 15.75 -3.69
N THR A 793 1.89 16.87 -4.29
CA THR A 793 2.28 16.93 -5.71
C THR A 793 3.54 17.76 -5.87
N CYS A 794 4.58 17.18 -6.46
CA CYS A 794 5.80 17.87 -6.86
C CYS A 794 5.76 18.13 -8.37
N VAL A 795 5.86 19.38 -8.79
CA VAL A 795 5.91 19.74 -10.22
C VAL A 795 7.35 19.97 -10.63
N GLN A 796 7.86 19.16 -11.56
CA GLN A 796 9.21 19.25 -12.11
C GLN A 796 9.13 19.51 -13.62
N ALA A 797 9.81 20.56 -14.12
CA ALA A 797 9.80 20.98 -15.53
C ALA A 797 8.38 21.12 -16.16
N GLY A 798 7.34 21.39 -15.36
CA GLY A 798 5.95 21.49 -15.79
C GLY A 798 5.14 20.19 -15.66
N THR A 799 5.79 19.06 -15.36
CA THR A 799 5.15 17.75 -15.15
C THR A 799 4.81 17.54 -13.67
N PRO A 800 3.54 17.24 -13.33
CA PRO A 800 3.15 16.95 -11.96
C PRO A 800 3.44 15.49 -11.60
N HIS A 801 4.10 15.28 -10.46
CA HIS A 801 4.36 13.98 -9.86
C HIS A 801 3.66 13.89 -8.51
N ARG A 802 2.84 12.85 -8.31
CA ARG A 802 2.18 12.62 -7.02
C ARG A 802 3.16 11.95 -6.05
N LEU A 803 3.25 12.47 -4.83
CA LEU A 803 4.03 11.84 -3.76
C LEU A 803 3.08 11.09 -2.83
N THR A 804 3.30 9.79 -2.67
CA THR A 804 2.48 8.92 -1.80
C THR A 804 3.25 8.38 -0.61
N SER A 805 4.56 8.62 -0.51
CA SER A 805 5.43 8.14 0.57
C SER A 805 4.85 8.40 1.97
N HIS A 806 4.32 9.60 2.21
CA HIS A 806 3.66 9.90 3.49
C HIS A 806 2.49 8.96 3.82
N LEU A 807 1.78 8.35 2.85
CA LEU A 807 0.71 7.38 3.09
C LEU A 807 1.19 5.93 3.10
N THR A 808 2.26 5.61 2.36
CA THR A 808 2.70 4.23 2.12
C THR A 808 3.88 3.81 2.98
N ASP A 809 4.74 4.75 3.38
CA ASP A 809 5.93 4.50 4.19
C ASP A 809 5.66 4.82 5.66
N CYS A 810 5.32 3.79 6.45
CA CYS A 810 5.07 3.93 7.88
C CYS A 810 6.32 4.25 8.71
N THR A 811 7.53 4.12 8.13
CA THR A 811 8.82 4.38 8.81
C THR A 811 9.19 5.85 8.87
N LEU A 812 8.56 6.69 8.05
CA LEU A 812 8.84 8.12 8.01
C LEU A 812 8.73 8.75 9.40
N SER A 813 9.85 9.31 9.85
CA SER A 813 9.93 10.01 11.12
C SER A 813 8.96 11.19 11.15
N GLY A 814 8.32 11.38 12.30
CA GLY A 814 7.45 12.52 12.55
C GLY A 814 6.03 12.41 12.02
N TRP A 815 5.61 11.22 11.55
CA TRP A 815 4.23 10.94 11.15
C TRP A 815 3.54 9.97 12.10
N HIS A 816 2.26 10.21 12.40
CA HIS A 816 1.38 9.25 13.09
C HIS A 816 0.91 8.16 12.14
N ALA A 817 0.21 7.12 12.60
CA ALA A 817 -0.43 6.18 11.69
C ALA A 817 -1.40 6.91 10.71
N PRO A 818 -1.53 6.44 9.45
CA PRO A 818 -2.52 6.99 8.51
C PRO A 818 -3.92 6.99 9.11
N GLU A 819 -4.62 8.12 9.02
CA GLU A 819 -5.96 8.26 9.57
C GLU A 819 -6.99 7.50 8.70
N ASN A 820 -6.73 7.46 7.39
CA ASN A 820 -7.44 6.70 6.36
C ASN A 820 -6.62 6.73 5.06
N ALA A 821 -7.17 6.16 3.97
CA ALA A 821 -6.53 6.17 2.64
C ALA A 821 -6.27 7.58 2.06
N ALA A 822 -6.81 8.65 2.65
CA ALA A 822 -6.76 10.01 2.13
C ALA A 822 -5.86 10.96 2.92
N GLY A 823 -5.36 10.61 4.11
CA GLY A 823 -4.46 11.51 4.84
C GLY A 823 -3.79 10.94 6.09
N ARG A 824 -2.67 11.57 6.47
CA ARG A 824 -1.85 11.20 7.62
C ARG A 824 -1.43 12.43 8.43
N TRP A 825 -1.54 12.35 9.75
CA TRP A 825 -1.15 13.42 10.65
C TRP A 825 0.37 13.47 10.85
N THR A 826 0.95 14.66 10.80
CA THR A 826 2.30 14.90 11.33
C THR A 826 2.26 15.03 12.85
N ASN A 827 3.40 14.82 13.53
CA ASN A 827 3.57 15.07 14.97
C ASN A 827 4.13 16.47 15.28
N GLY A 828 4.28 17.33 14.27
CA GLY A 828 4.87 18.67 14.36
C GLY A 828 6.14 18.86 13.54
N CYS A 829 6.88 17.80 13.24
CA CYS A 829 8.01 17.86 12.32
C CYS A 829 8.19 16.51 11.62
N ALA A 830 7.77 16.42 10.36
CA ALA A 830 7.67 15.14 9.65
C ALA A 830 8.54 15.10 8.40
N THR A 831 9.33 14.05 8.26
CA THR A 831 10.22 13.88 7.11
C THR A 831 9.43 13.53 5.85
N LEU A 832 9.72 14.21 4.75
CA LEU A 832 9.09 14.02 3.45
C LEU A 832 10.16 13.83 2.37
N PRO A 833 10.37 12.59 1.89
CA PRO A 833 11.18 12.32 0.73
C PRO A 833 10.58 12.98 -0.52
N LEU A 834 11.46 13.46 -1.39
CA LEU A 834 11.13 14.10 -2.66
C LEU A 834 11.74 13.28 -3.81
N ILE A 835 11.10 13.34 -4.97
CA ILE A 835 11.63 12.71 -6.18
C ILE A 835 12.95 13.39 -6.57
N PRO A 836 14.03 12.64 -6.85
CA PRO A 836 15.30 13.19 -7.33
C PRO A 836 15.09 14.10 -8.55
N ALA A 837 15.70 15.27 -8.52
CA ALA A 837 15.59 16.24 -9.61
C ALA A 837 16.33 15.74 -10.86
N THR A 838 15.64 15.65 -11.99
CA THR A 838 16.25 15.34 -13.30
C THR A 838 16.81 16.57 -14.03
N SER A 839 16.64 17.77 -13.45
CA SER A 839 17.09 19.05 -14.02
C SER A 839 17.58 20.03 -12.95
N SER A 840 18.36 21.02 -13.34
CA SER A 840 18.85 22.10 -12.45
C SER A 840 17.83 23.22 -12.18
N THR A 841 16.55 23.00 -12.47
CA THR A 841 15.49 24.01 -12.30
C THR A 841 14.79 23.89 -10.95
N SER A 842 14.21 24.98 -10.44
CA SER A 842 13.49 24.96 -9.16
C SER A 842 12.15 24.21 -9.27
N HIS A 843 11.83 23.39 -8.28
CA HIS A 843 10.62 22.56 -8.25
C HIS A 843 9.53 23.20 -7.39
N LEU A 844 8.26 22.94 -7.71
CA LEU A 844 7.13 23.41 -6.91
C LEU A 844 6.50 22.24 -6.16
N LEU A 845 6.53 22.26 -4.83
CA LEU A 845 5.82 21.30 -3.99
C LEU A 845 4.48 21.89 -3.55
N ALA A 846 3.39 21.19 -3.86
CA ALA A 846 2.06 21.47 -3.35
C ALA A 846 1.72 20.45 -2.24
N VAL A 847 1.37 20.96 -1.06
CA VAL A 847 0.98 20.19 0.12
C VAL A 847 -0.47 20.48 0.46
N GLU A 848 -1.36 19.51 0.33
CA GLU A 848 -2.75 19.63 0.74
C GLU A 848 -2.89 19.41 2.25
N ILE A 849 -3.50 20.39 2.92
CA ILE A 849 -3.77 20.37 4.35
C ILE A 849 -5.27 20.15 4.53
N LEU A 850 -5.64 18.96 4.99
CA LEU A 850 -7.03 18.56 5.20
C LEU A 850 -7.56 19.07 6.54
N ALA A 851 -6.71 19.13 7.56
CA ALA A 851 -7.02 19.64 8.89
C ALA A 851 -5.75 20.14 9.60
N ALA A 852 -5.93 21.09 10.52
CA ALA A 852 -4.87 21.68 11.32
C ALA A 852 -5.48 22.34 12.57
N GLY A 853 -4.71 22.35 13.67
CA GLY A 853 -5.02 23.11 14.88
C GLY A 853 -6.33 22.75 15.59
N PRO A 854 -6.69 23.52 16.64
CA PRO A 854 -5.94 24.63 17.22
C PRO A 854 -4.65 24.17 17.93
N TYR A 855 -3.68 25.08 18.06
CA TYR A 855 -2.41 24.86 18.75
C TYR A 855 -2.29 25.75 19.99
N LEU A 856 -1.64 25.26 21.04
CA LEU A 856 -1.27 26.09 22.20
C LEU A 856 -0.17 27.09 21.80
N LEU A 857 -0.33 28.35 22.21
CA LEU A 857 0.73 29.36 22.16
C LEU A 857 1.46 29.34 23.50
N ASP A 858 2.75 29.02 23.49
CA ASP A 858 3.57 29.18 24.68
C ASP A 858 3.68 30.66 25.03
N THR A 859 3.20 31.03 26.21
CA THR A 859 3.42 32.35 26.79
C THR A 859 4.86 32.39 27.32
N ASP A 860 5.72 33.16 26.63
CA ASP A 860 7.04 33.61 27.07
C ASP A 860 8.17 32.56 27.19
N ALA A 861 8.76 32.12 26.06
CA ALA A 861 10.12 31.53 26.05
C ALA A 861 10.89 31.50 24.71
N GLU A 862 10.30 31.75 23.54
CA GLU A 862 11.00 31.50 22.25
C GLU A 862 11.83 32.68 21.70
N ASP A 863 11.56 33.94 22.07
CA ASP A 863 12.27 35.09 21.49
C ASP A 863 13.75 35.25 21.96
N ALA A 864 14.28 34.35 22.79
CA ALA A 864 15.65 34.42 23.31
C ALA A 864 16.63 33.36 22.77
N LYS A 865 16.19 32.38 21.95
CA LYS A 865 17.06 31.29 21.47
C LYS A 865 17.45 31.33 19.99
N GLU A 866 16.95 32.28 19.20
CA GLU A 866 17.23 32.36 17.75
C GLU A 866 18.57 33.03 17.37
N ALA A 867 19.50 33.20 18.31
CA ALA A 867 20.82 33.80 18.07
C ALA A 867 22.00 32.91 18.47
N ALA A 868 21.99 31.63 18.12
CA ALA A 868 23.21 30.82 18.02
C ALA A 868 23.00 29.64 17.06
N SER A 869 23.93 29.46 16.13
CA SER A 869 23.97 28.35 15.16
C SER A 869 23.96 26.98 15.86
N VAL A 870 22.92 26.19 15.66
CA VAL A 870 22.81 24.79 16.10
C VAL A 870 22.50 23.91 14.89
N SER A 871 23.09 22.71 14.85
CA SER A 871 22.94 21.75 13.75
C SER A 871 21.52 21.16 13.68
N PRO A 872 21.12 20.61 12.51
CA PRO A 872 19.74 20.16 12.24
C PRO A 872 19.19 19.10 13.21
N ALA A 873 20.08 18.33 13.86
CA ALA A 873 19.70 17.25 14.77
C ALA A 873 19.10 17.73 16.12
N THR A 874 19.22 19.02 16.46
CA THR A 874 18.75 19.55 17.76
C THR A 874 17.61 20.56 17.64
N ALA A 875 17.17 20.88 16.43
CA ALA A 875 16.00 21.76 16.21
C ALA A 875 14.66 21.01 16.29
N CYS A 876 14.69 19.68 16.36
CA CYS A 876 13.52 18.79 16.32
C CYS A 876 13.32 17.98 17.63
N ALA A 877 13.90 18.40 18.75
CA ALA A 877 13.77 17.77 20.06
C ALA A 877 13.08 18.69 21.06
#